data_AF-A0A9K3LPG7-F1
#
_entry.id   AF-A0A9K3LPG7-F1
#
_cell.length_a   1.000
_cell.length_b   1.000
_cell.length_c   1.000
_cell.angle_alpha   90.00
_cell.angle_beta   90.00
_cell.angle_gamma   90.00
#
_symmetry.space_group_name_H-M   'P 1'
#
loop_
_entity.id
_entity.type
_entity.pdbx_description
1 polymer ?
#
loop_
_entity_poly.entity_id
_entity_poly.type
_entity_poly.pdbx_seq_one_letter_code
_entity_poly.pdbx_strand_id
1 'polypeptide(L)'
;MNLLWRFLNWTFSQKFVGNEDPRVPIEFHIWEWKVRILPPSVVFMIQVIWIVFLCMILGCVLSTLLFFRVIQPSRRNDPEPTRQQPSQKTTSTPAPCTTQGLLIGFGVVLPLTLLIPYHAINEFDIRNLGFRLAWVSLPMTMILRTFEAVFGFTSPQHSRSLWSFVRHTGFVLRPHYTDNGGTKAATLSSVSQILKEYLFWVAFLAVAYHCFASANFCPLTRLVGTEFETSRIVYWDAPHLYDTFLQACLMNVTLSLSMTGASALGSLLTGVQMDDKVTQYPMFLSESVSDFWGRRWNNLIHVALKQGVYKPVRHATQSKSLASLAAFVVSGLCHEYVWMMLYFPTSAQLAAENAIESTCCLSCYCQTWTGKQLIFFGWNGVLVALEYLLGDQVSRYSQCLPRVMRSHLIVLLALPVGHLFTYDITHAGYFDHLTAAVPAISVIGTPSRRLSTSDPSLLSTAIGLLALSGTFAEKDELPYDNRQLLGLRGGIEGSVISSGTGRSQTASEIPVANITIPLHFHSGSHHAHMYIGSPPQRQTLIIDTGSKAMAFPCKTCKKCSACCGSHASPYFDPEVSTTHRVSKCGSCLLEGISSCSLFGDLCTFSQKYTEGSSWTATEVEDVVWLGTPDVVECLEDHMGTLAIPYSFGCQTSSKGLFRKQYADGILGLSIHDSSLIRALYLEGLIPRNAFSLCFTHVGGHLSLGGSLPVPTQYMGGMTTTPITHEHGYYSVEVVSLSIGEKIIISKDLYSDLLDDMNSGKGCIFDSGTTDSFFPSSLRKVVGDAVMAYSSSLTDFSTTMRRHTYTFEAFQRLPSLTIGFANNANLTILPDHYMEGVPVDSSTGRAEVWEKSIPLTNRIYLDEARGTVLGANAMYGHDIVFDVQGHQIGIATANCHSNTISSQL
;
A
#
# COMPACT_ATOMS: atom_id res chain seq x y z
N MET A 1 -12.39 2.41 48.54
CA MET A 1 -12.43 1.60 47.30
C MET A 1 -13.43 2.12 46.26
N ASN A 2 -14.71 2.31 46.58
CA ASN A 2 -15.73 2.72 45.58
C ASN A 2 -15.46 4.09 44.91
N LEU A 3 -14.95 5.08 45.65
CA LEU A 3 -14.51 6.39 45.11
C LEU A 3 -13.27 6.28 44.21
N LEU A 4 -12.29 5.45 44.59
CA LEU A 4 -11.09 5.21 43.80
C LEU A 4 -11.44 4.52 42.48
N TRP A 5 -12.33 3.52 42.53
CA TRP A 5 -12.80 2.82 41.33
C TRP A 5 -13.59 3.74 40.39
N ARG A 6 -14.46 4.60 40.94
CA ARG A 6 -15.17 5.62 40.15
C ARG A 6 -14.22 6.66 39.53
N PHE A 7 -13.21 7.08 40.28
CA PHE A 7 -12.20 8.01 39.79
C PHE A 7 -11.36 7.38 38.67
N LEU A 8 -10.89 6.14 38.85
CA LEU A 8 -10.16 5.39 37.82
C LEU A 8 -11.05 5.19 36.58
N ASN A 9 -12.30 4.74 36.73
CA ASN A 9 -13.23 4.61 35.61
C ASN A 9 -13.50 5.95 34.90
N TRP A 10 -13.49 7.08 35.61
CA TRP A 10 -13.59 8.40 34.99
C TRP A 10 -12.31 8.77 34.23
N THR A 11 -11.14 8.53 34.82
CA THR A 11 -9.83 8.71 34.17
C THR A 11 -9.73 7.91 32.88
N PHE A 12 -10.34 6.73 32.82
CA PHE A 12 -10.36 5.84 31.67
C PHE A 12 -11.69 5.88 30.88
N SER A 13 -12.57 6.86 31.14
CA SER A 13 -13.87 6.96 30.47
C SER A 13 -13.73 7.35 28.99
N GLN A 14 -14.49 6.66 28.14
CA GLN A 14 -14.32 6.54 26.68
C GLN A 14 -14.81 7.74 25.85
N LYS A 15 -14.85 8.95 26.41
CA LYS A 15 -15.55 10.09 25.79
C LYS A 15 -14.94 10.65 24.47
N PHE A 16 -13.95 10.00 23.87
CA PHE A 16 -13.25 10.50 22.69
C PHE A 16 -13.09 9.43 21.59
N VAL A 17 -14.03 8.49 21.50
CA VAL A 17 -14.06 7.44 20.47
C VAL A 17 -15.38 7.49 19.70
N GLY A 18 -15.34 7.78 18.39
CA GLY A 18 -16.52 7.80 17.51
C GLY A 18 -17.26 9.15 17.43
N ASN A 19 -18.56 9.12 17.11
CA ASN A 19 -19.41 10.29 16.80
C ASN A 19 -19.80 11.16 18.02
N GLU A 20 -19.30 10.85 19.22
CA GLU A 20 -19.59 11.58 20.45
C GLU A 20 -18.39 12.42 20.88
N ASP A 21 -17.96 13.38 20.04
CA ASP A 21 -16.97 14.38 20.47
C ASP A 21 -17.67 15.46 21.33
N PRO A 22 -17.36 15.59 22.64
CA PRO A 22 -18.02 16.54 23.53
C PRO A 22 -17.54 17.99 23.35
N ARG A 23 -16.59 18.24 22.44
CA ARG A 23 -16.04 19.58 22.19
C ARG A 23 -17.04 20.47 21.47
N VAL A 24 -17.21 21.70 21.96
CA VAL A 24 -18.08 22.71 21.34
C VAL A 24 -17.29 23.49 20.27
N PRO A 25 -17.75 23.53 19.01
CA PRO A 25 -17.09 24.31 17.96
C PRO A 25 -17.27 25.81 18.17
N ILE A 26 -16.22 26.57 17.90
CA ILE A 26 -16.24 28.03 17.82
C ILE A 26 -16.28 28.42 16.34
N GLU A 27 -17.34 29.11 15.92
CA GLU A 27 -17.51 29.58 14.55
C GLU A 27 -17.31 31.10 14.48
N PHE A 28 -16.54 31.56 13.51
CA PHE A 28 -16.36 32.98 13.24
C PHE A 28 -16.11 33.24 11.76
N HIS A 29 -16.39 34.45 11.31
CA HIS A 29 -16.21 34.85 9.92
C HIS A 29 -14.86 35.52 9.72
N ILE A 30 -14.07 35.02 8.77
CA ILE A 30 -12.89 35.70 8.24
C ILE A 30 -13.24 36.10 6.81
N TRP A 31 -13.58 37.37 6.61
CA TRP A 31 -13.99 37.90 5.30
C TRP A 31 -15.24 37.17 4.78
N GLU A 32 -15.16 36.54 3.60
CA GLU A 32 -16.25 35.73 3.01
C GLU A 32 -16.29 34.29 3.54
N TRP A 33 -15.28 33.88 4.31
CA TRP A 33 -15.13 32.50 4.78
C TRP A 33 -15.70 32.32 6.18
N LYS A 34 -16.54 31.30 6.36
CA LYS A 34 -17.00 30.88 7.68
C LYS A 34 -16.03 29.82 8.21
N VAL A 35 -15.26 30.14 9.25
CA VAL A 35 -14.27 29.23 9.84
C VAL A 35 -14.82 28.64 11.14
N ARG A 36 -14.66 27.33 11.30
CA ARG A 36 -15.03 26.56 12.50
C ARG A 36 -13.77 25.97 13.12
N ILE A 37 -13.52 26.30 14.38
CA ILE A 37 -12.42 25.75 15.19
C ILE A 37 -12.99 24.90 16.33
N LEU A 38 -12.57 23.64 16.43
CA LEU A 38 -12.73 22.84 17.64
C LEU A 38 -11.50 23.03 18.53
N PRO A 39 -11.64 23.53 19.78
CA PRO A 39 -10.51 23.69 20.69
C PRO A 39 -9.96 22.33 21.19
N PRO A 40 -8.72 22.27 21.72
CA PRO A 40 -8.21 21.08 22.39
C PRO A 40 -9.08 20.68 23.59
N SER A 41 -9.22 19.38 23.82
CA SER A 41 -9.98 18.87 24.96
C SER A 41 -9.16 18.95 26.26
N VAL A 42 -9.56 19.84 27.17
CA VAL A 42 -8.95 19.95 28.51
C VAL A 42 -9.08 18.64 29.29
N VAL A 43 -10.23 17.97 29.17
CA VAL A 43 -10.48 16.68 29.84
C VAL A 43 -9.51 15.61 29.34
N PHE A 44 -9.31 15.52 28.03
CA PHE A 44 -8.35 14.59 27.44
C PHE A 44 -6.93 14.84 27.96
N MET A 45 -6.49 16.10 28.00
CA MET A 45 -5.16 16.46 28.48
C MET A 45 -4.96 16.10 29.96
N ILE A 46 -5.97 16.31 30.80
CA ILE A 46 -5.95 15.91 32.21
C ILE A 46 -5.83 14.39 32.34
N GLN A 47 -6.56 13.62 31.52
CA GLN A 47 -6.47 12.15 31.52
C GLN A 47 -5.07 11.65 31.12
N VAL A 48 -4.44 12.24 30.09
CA VAL A 48 -3.06 11.90 29.70
C VAL A 48 -2.08 12.17 30.84
N ILE A 49 -2.17 13.33 31.49
CA ILE A 49 -1.29 13.68 32.62
C ILE A 49 -1.44 12.64 33.75
N TRP A 50 -2.67 12.23 34.06
CA TRP A 50 -2.92 11.21 35.07
C TRP A 50 -2.35 9.84 34.69
N ILE A 51 -2.50 9.41 33.43
CA ILE A 51 -1.92 8.15 32.94
C ILE A 51 -0.40 8.17 33.10
N VAL A 52 0.26 9.24 32.67
CA VAL A 52 1.71 9.40 32.80
C VAL A 52 2.15 9.37 34.26
N PHE A 53 1.40 10.04 35.14
CA PHE A 53 1.66 10.04 36.58
C PHE A 53 1.56 8.64 37.20
N LEU A 54 0.54 7.85 36.84
CA LEU A 54 0.39 6.46 37.31
C LEU A 54 1.54 5.57 36.83
N CYS A 55 1.92 5.71 35.56
CA CYS A 55 3.09 5.01 35.01
C CYS A 55 4.35 5.36 35.78
N MET A 56 4.58 6.65 36.09
CA MET A 56 5.74 7.08 36.86
C MET A 56 5.81 6.48 38.26
N ILE A 57 4.68 6.35 38.96
CA ILE A 57 4.65 5.70 40.29
C ILE A 57 5.15 4.27 40.17
N LEU A 58 4.62 3.52 39.20
CA LEU A 58 5.05 2.16 38.92
C LEU A 58 6.54 2.10 38.58
N GLY A 59 6.99 3.00 37.69
CA GLY A 59 8.39 3.09 37.29
C GLY A 59 9.31 3.33 38.48
N CYS A 60 8.92 4.20 39.41
CA CYS A 60 9.67 4.46 40.64
C CYS A 60 9.78 3.21 41.53
N VAL A 61 8.69 2.47 41.70
CA VAL A 61 8.68 1.22 42.51
C VAL A 61 9.61 0.17 41.91
N LEU A 62 9.47 -0.10 40.61
CA LEU A 62 10.30 -1.09 39.92
C LEU A 62 11.79 -0.67 39.86
N SER A 63 12.05 0.63 39.67
CA SER A 63 13.40 1.19 39.71
C SER A 63 14.04 1.04 41.09
N THR A 64 13.26 1.22 42.15
CA THR A 64 13.74 1.03 43.52
C THR A 64 14.11 -0.42 43.77
N LEU A 65 13.30 -1.36 43.28
CA LEU A 65 13.59 -2.79 43.34
C LEU A 65 14.91 -3.14 42.60
N LEU A 66 15.07 -2.67 41.37
CA LEU A 66 16.31 -2.84 40.59
C LEU A 66 17.52 -2.26 41.30
N PHE A 67 17.39 -1.06 41.90
CA PHE A 67 18.50 -0.41 42.58
C PHE A 67 19.01 -1.25 43.77
N PHE A 68 18.11 -1.64 44.68
CA PHE A 68 18.48 -2.35 45.90
C PHE A 68 18.90 -3.81 45.63
N ARG A 69 18.33 -4.46 44.61
CA ARG A 69 18.55 -5.90 44.37
C ARG A 69 19.52 -6.22 43.25
N VAL A 70 19.82 -5.28 42.35
CA VAL A 70 20.71 -5.51 41.20
C VAL A 70 21.91 -4.57 41.25
N ILE A 71 21.68 -3.26 41.35
CA ILE A 71 22.76 -2.25 41.28
C ILE A 71 23.64 -2.24 42.54
N GLN A 72 23.01 -2.15 43.72
CA GLN A 72 23.74 -2.02 44.98
C GLN A 72 24.60 -3.26 45.33
N PRO A 73 24.14 -4.51 45.12
CA PRO A 73 24.97 -5.69 45.34
C PRO A 73 26.15 -5.79 44.38
N SER A 74 25.95 -5.45 43.09
CA SER A 74 27.00 -5.47 42.08
C SER A 74 28.16 -4.53 42.45
N ARG A 75 27.84 -3.33 42.96
CA ARG A 75 28.82 -2.36 43.47
C ARG A 75 29.63 -2.80 44.68
N ARG A 76 29.09 -3.69 45.53
CA ARG A 76 29.81 -4.19 46.72
C ARG A 76 30.87 -5.23 46.34
N ASN A 77 30.75 -5.84 45.16
CA ASN A 77 31.65 -6.87 44.67
C ASN A 77 32.79 -6.31 43.79
N ASP A 78 32.74 -5.03 43.41
CA ASP A 78 33.84 -4.34 42.73
C ASP A 78 34.89 -3.88 43.77
N PRO A 79 36.18 -4.25 43.64
CA PRO A 79 37.21 -3.81 44.57
C PRO A 79 37.40 -2.29 44.51
N GLU A 80 37.43 -1.65 45.68
CA GLU A 80 37.58 -0.21 45.84
C GLU A 80 38.93 0.27 45.24
N PRO A 81 38.96 1.28 44.35
CA PRO A 81 40.21 1.77 43.80
C PRO A 81 41.00 2.49 44.89
N THR A 82 42.21 2.03 45.14
CA THR A 82 43.15 2.65 46.09
C THR A 82 43.41 4.09 45.68
N ARG A 83 43.26 4.99 46.65
CA ARG A 83 43.24 6.45 46.49
C ARG A 83 44.65 7.00 46.21
N GLN A 84 45.20 6.82 45.00
CA GLN A 84 46.35 7.58 44.48
C GLN A 84 46.66 7.18 43.02
N GLN A 85 46.11 7.88 42.03
CA GLN A 85 46.79 8.25 40.76
C GLN A 85 45.84 9.00 39.81
N PRO A 86 46.25 10.14 39.22
CA PRO A 86 45.45 10.85 38.22
C PRO A 86 45.69 10.33 36.80
N SER A 87 44.61 10.34 36.01
CA SER A 87 44.58 10.26 34.53
C SER A 87 45.19 9.02 33.85
N GLN A 88 44.47 7.90 33.90
CA GLN A 88 44.38 6.97 32.76
C GLN A 88 42.90 6.65 32.53
N LYS A 89 42.45 6.71 31.26
CA LYS A 89 41.13 6.23 30.82
C LYS A 89 41.06 4.72 31.07
N THR A 90 40.76 4.31 32.30
CA THR A 90 40.44 2.92 32.64
C THR A 90 39.14 2.57 31.93
N THR A 91 39.22 1.74 30.90
CA THR A 91 38.10 0.95 30.39
C THR A 91 37.58 0.11 31.54
N SER A 92 36.56 0.60 32.24
CA SER A 92 35.85 -0.14 33.28
C SER A 92 35.28 -1.40 32.64
N THR A 93 35.86 -2.55 32.94
CA THR A 93 35.27 -3.86 32.64
C THR A 93 33.90 -3.93 33.33
N PRO A 94 32.82 -4.25 32.60
CA PRO A 94 31.48 -4.35 33.18
C PRO A 94 31.44 -5.47 34.22
N ALA A 95 30.75 -5.22 35.34
CA ALA A 95 30.60 -6.20 36.42
C ALA A 95 29.91 -7.48 35.92
N PRO A 96 30.32 -8.68 36.36
CA PRO A 96 29.75 -9.94 35.89
C PRO A 96 28.26 -10.07 36.26
N CYS A 97 27.45 -10.62 35.34
CA CYS A 97 26.03 -10.87 35.58
C CYS A 97 25.83 -11.75 36.82
N THR A 98 25.12 -11.24 37.83
CA THR A 98 24.82 -11.98 39.05
C THR A 98 23.53 -12.78 38.90
N THR A 99 23.46 -13.97 39.49
CA THR A 99 22.23 -14.79 39.51
C THR A 99 21.03 -14.03 40.07
N GLN A 100 21.26 -13.20 41.10
CA GLN A 100 20.23 -12.32 41.66
C GLN A 100 19.77 -11.24 40.67
N GLY A 101 20.69 -10.70 39.86
CA GLY A 101 20.36 -9.77 38.77
C GLY A 101 19.46 -10.40 37.71
N LEU A 102 19.72 -11.64 37.30
CA LEU A 102 18.87 -12.37 36.36
C LEU A 102 17.49 -12.69 36.95
N LEU A 103 17.42 -13.17 38.20
CA LEU A 103 16.16 -13.51 38.88
C LEU A 103 15.26 -12.29 39.10
N ILE A 104 15.82 -11.17 39.57
CA ILE A 104 15.02 -9.97 39.85
C ILE A 104 14.77 -9.17 38.58
N GLY A 105 15.80 -8.96 37.75
CA GLY A 105 15.68 -8.22 36.51
C GLY A 105 14.79 -8.91 35.49
N PHE A 106 15.12 -10.15 35.11
CA PHE A 106 14.39 -10.90 34.08
C PHE A 106 13.25 -11.77 34.63
N GLY A 107 13.31 -12.20 35.89
CA GLY A 107 12.25 -13.02 36.50
C GLY A 107 11.12 -12.23 37.18
N VAL A 108 11.35 -10.96 37.55
CA VAL A 108 10.34 -10.14 38.25
C VAL A 108 10.05 -8.84 37.52
N VAL A 109 11.07 -7.98 37.35
CA VAL A 109 10.86 -6.62 36.80
C VAL A 109 10.42 -6.67 35.35
N LEU A 110 11.09 -7.46 34.50
CA LEU A 110 10.76 -7.57 33.09
C LEU A 110 9.33 -8.11 32.84
N PRO A 111 8.89 -9.23 33.46
CA PRO A 111 7.51 -9.69 33.34
C PRO A 111 6.49 -8.66 33.81
N LEU A 112 6.74 -7.99 34.94
CA LEU A 112 5.84 -6.93 35.43
C LEU A 112 5.74 -5.77 34.44
N THR A 113 6.86 -5.32 33.87
CA THR A 113 6.84 -4.25 32.86
C THR A 113 6.08 -4.67 31.60
N LEU A 114 6.10 -5.95 31.21
CA LEU A 114 5.40 -6.44 30.03
C LEU A 114 3.88 -6.62 30.27
N LEU A 115 3.49 -7.10 31.45
CA LEU A 115 2.10 -7.47 31.76
C LEU A 115 1.23 -6.32 32.26
N ILE A 116 1.82 -5.31 32.92
CA ILE A 116 1.03 -4.22 33.51
C ILE A 116 0.26 -3.41 32.45
N PRO A 117 0.85 -3.02 31.30
CA PRO A 117 0.10 -2.36 30.24
C PRO A 117 -1.07 -3.20 29.72
N TYR A 118 -0.87 -4.51 29.57
CA TYR A 118 -1.92 -5.43 29.13
C TYR A 118 -3.11 -5.42 30.10
N HIS A 119 -2.86 -5.59 31.41
CA HIS A 119 -3.91 -5.54 32.41
C HIS A 119 -4.58 -4.17 32.50
N ALA A 120 -3.81 -3.09 32.46
CA ALA A 120 -4.36 -1.74 32.50
C ALA A 120 -5.30 -1.48 31.30
N ILE A 121 -4.89 -1.87 30.09
CA ILE A 121 -5.69 -1.66 28.88
C ILE A 121 -6.93 -2.57 28.88
N ASN A 122 -6.81 -3.83 29.29
CA ASN A 122 -7.92 -4.80 29.29
C ASN A 122 -8.97 -4.51 30.37
N GLU A 123 -8.54 -4.29 31.61
CA GLU A 123 -9.45 -4.12 32.76
C GLU A 123 -10.18 -2.76 32.71
N PHE A 124 -9.52 -1.72 32.22
CA PHE A 124 -10.12 -0.38 32.08
C PHE A 124 -10.72 -0.13 30.68
N ASP A 125 -10.77 -1.15 29.81
CA ASP A 125 -11.26 -1.09 28.44
C ASP A 125 -10.72 0.13 27.65
N ILE A 126 -9.41 0.41 27.72
CA ILE A 126 -8.85 1.62 27.12
C ILE A 126 -8.91 1.48 25.59
N ARG A 127 -9.71 2.28 24.87
CA ARG A 127 -9.82 2.19 23.40
C ARG A 127 -9.06 3.28 22.64
N ASN A 128 -8.80 4.44 23.26
CA ASN A 128 -8.02 5.49 22.59
C ASN A 128 -6.55 5.08 22.45
N LEU A 129 -6.04 5.08 21.22
CA LEU A 129 -4.68 4.62 20.90
C LEU A 129 -3.59 5.53 21.48
N GLY A 130 -3.84 6.82 21.66
CA GLY A 130 -2.93 7.73 22.34
C GLY A 130 -2.77 7.39 23.83
N PHE A 131 -3.87 7.01 24.49
CA PHE A 131 -3.83 6.53 25.88
C PHE A 131 -3.11 5.19 26.01
N ARG A 132 -3.33 4.25 25.09
CA ARG A 132 -2.59 2.99 25.05
C ARG A 132 -1.09 3.25 24.88
N LEU A 133 -0.69 4.15 23.98
CA LEU A 133 0.72 4.48 23.78
C LEU A 133 1.36 5.08 25.04
N ALA A 134 0.65 5.96 25.77
CA ALA A 134 1.13 6.54 27.01
C ALA A 134 1.42 5.46 28.09
N TRP A 135 0.55 4.45 28.21
CA TRP A 135 0.73 3.31 29.13
C TRP A 135 1.92 2.43 28.78
N VAL A 136 2.25 2.30 27.50
CA VAL A 136 3.33 1.43 27.03
C VAL A 136 4.68 2.15 27.04
N SER A 137 4.71 3.48 26.89
CA SER A 137 5.93 4.27 26.67
C SER A 137 6.98 4.12 27.79
N LEU A 138 6.58 4.18 29.07
CA LEU A 138 7.52 4.03 30.19
C LEU A 138 7.96 2.58 30.42
N PRO A 139 7.05 1.59 30.48
CA PRO A 139 7.44 0.18 30.58
C PRO A 139 8.41 -0.24 29.47
N MET A 140 8.21 0.26 28.26
CA MET A 140 9.09 0.04 27.12
C MET A 140 10.52 0.55 27.36
N THR A 141 10.70 1.79 27.84
CA THR A 141 12.05 2.26 28.18
C THR A 141 12.64 1.51 29.38
N MET A 142 11.80 1.09 30.34
CA MET A 142 12.24 0.28 31.49
C MET A 142 12.78 -1.09 31.11
N ILE A 143 12.26 -1.74 30.05
CA ILE A 143 12.81 -3.00 29.53
C ILE A 143 14.29 -2.80 29.19
N LEU A 144 14.60 -1.79 28.37
CA LEU A 144 15.98 -1.51 27.94
C LEU A 144 16.88 -1.07 29.11
N ARG A 145 16.34 -0.33 30.08
CA ARG A 145 17.06 0.06 31.30
C ARG A 145 17.31 -1.11 32.25
N THR A 146 16.43 -2.10 32.25
CA THR A 146 16.63 -3.34 33.00
C THR A 146 17.78 -4.13 32.41
N PHE A 147 17.89 -4.19 31.09
CA PHE A 147 19.03 -4.82 30.41
C PHE A 147 20.33 -4.09 30.76
N GLU A 148 20.35 -2.76 30.68
CA GLU A 148 21.48 -1.92 31.09
C GLU A 148 21.91 -2.20 32.55
N ALA A 149 20.96 -2.40 33.46
CA ALA A 149 21.22 -2.71 34.87
C ALA A 149 21.76 -4.13 35.09
N VAL A 150 21.13 -5.14 34.48
CA VAL A 150 21.49 -6.56 34.65
C VAL A 150 22.84 -6.90 34.03
N PHE A 151 23.17 -6.29 32.89
CA PHE A 151 24.46 -6.48 32.21
C PHE A 151 25.57 -5.56 32.74
N GLY A 152 25.29 -4.71 33.73
CA GLY A 152 26.31 -3.87 34.37
C GLY A 152 26.80 -2.69 33.53
N PHE A 153 26.04 -2.25 32.52
CA PHE A 153 26.37 -1.10 31.67
C PHE A 153 25.74 0.23 32.14
N THR A 154 25.08 0.21 33.31
CA THR A 154 24.54 1.42 33.94
C THR A 154 25.66 2.43 34.20
N SER A 155 25.48 3.67 33.72
CA SER A 155 26.50 4.69 33.91
C SER A 155 26.83 4.91 35.40
N PRO A 156 28.09 5.22 35.76
CA PRO A 156 28.46 5.52 37.14
C PRO A 156 27.69 6.70 37.72
N GLN A 157 27.19 7.61 36.88
CA GLN A 157 26.40 8.78 37.27
C GLN A 157 24.98 8.37 37.68
N HIS A 158 24.34 7.46 36.93
CA HIS A 158 22.98 7.00 37.23
C HIS A 158 22.92 6.07 38.44
N SER A 159 23.97 5.27 38.66
CA SER A 159 24.02 4.31 39.78
C SER A 159 24.46 4.93 41.11
N ARG A 160 24.84 6.22 41.18
CA ARG A 160 25.40 6.87 42.40
C ARG A 160 24.47 6.77 43.61
N SER A 161 23.19 7.03 43.41
CA SER A 161 22.18 7.07 44.46
C SER A 161 20.85 6.55 43.94
N LEU A 162 19.98 6.11 44.85
CA LEU A 162 18.63 5.65 44.52
C LEU A 162 17.87 6.70 43.69
N TRP A 163 17.92 7.96 44.10
CA TRP A 163 17.21 9.05 43.42
C TRP A 163 17.77 9.35 42.04
N SER A 164 19.08 9.18 41.82
CA SER A 164 19.68 9.34 40.50
C SER A 164 19.28 8.20 39.57
N PHE A 165 19.14 6.98 40.12
CA PHE A 165 18.71 5.82 39.36
C PHE A 165 17.22 5.91 39.01
N VAL A 166 16.35 6.20 40.00
CA VAL A 166 14.91 6.38 39.79
C VAL A 166 14.61 7.50 38.79
N ARG A 167 15.34 8.62 38.81
CA ARG A 167 15.19 9.67 37.79
C ARG A 167 15.58 9.20 36.38
N HIS A 168 16.48 8.23 36.27
CA HIS A 168 16.94 7.69 35.01
C HIS A 168 16.02 6.61 34.44
N THR A 169 15.44 5.77 35.31
CA THR A 169 14.67 4.58 34.91
C THR A 169 13.18 4.68 35.16
N GLY A 170 12.74 5.52 36.11
CA GLY A 170 11.32 5.70 36.46
C GLY A 170 10.58 6.74 35.60
N PHE A 171 11.28 7.37 34.65
CA PHE A 171 10.74 8.38 33.74
C PHE A 171 11.03 7.98 32.29
N VAL A 172 10.14 8.37 31.38
CA VAL A 172 10.31 8.10 29.94
C VAL A 172 11.57 8.81 29.43
N LEU A 173 11.74 10.07 29.82
CA LEU A 173 12.85 10.91 29.39
C LEU A 173 13.98 10.91 30.41
N ARG A 174 15.18 11.17 29.91
CA ARG A 174 16.37 11.28 30.74
C ARG A 174 16.51 12.70 31.30
N PRO A 175 17.13 12.86 32.48
CA PRO A 175 17.57 14.15 32.96
C PRO A 175 18.60 14.76 32.02
N HIS A 176 18.56 16.08 31.86
CA HIS A 176 19.58 16.83 31.17
C HIS A 176 20.83 16.95 32.06
N TYR A 177 21.96 16.46 31.57
CA TYR A 177 23.23 16.48 32.28
C TYR A 177 24.13 17.59 31.76
N THR A 178 24.76 18.35 32.66
CA THR A 178 25.79 19.34 32.33
C THR A 178 27.12 18.65 32.02
N ASP A 179 28.06 19.35 31.36
CA ASP A 179 29.38 18.81 31.01
C ASP A 179 30.18 18.30 32.23
N ASN A 180 29.86 18.81 33.43
CA ASN A 180 30.45 18.40 34.70
C ASN A 180 29.78 17.13 35.30
N GLY A 181 28.81 16.52 34.61
CA GLY A 181 28.09 15.31 35.03
C GLY A 181 27.01 15.53 36.09
N GLY A 182 26.62 16.78 36.35
CA GLY A 182 25.50 17.14 37.24
C GLY A 182 24.19 17.29 36.49
N THR A 183 23.05 17.21 37.17
CA THR A 183 21.74 17.46 36.55
C THR A 183 21.40 18.94 36.52
N LYS A 184 20.85 19.44 35.42
CA LYS A 184 20.39 20.84 35.32
C LYS A 184 19.04 21.03 36.02
N ALA A 185 18.91 22.04 36.88
CA ALA A 185 17.66 22.33 37.58
C ALA A 185 16.59 22.88 36.63
N ALA A 186 15.32 22.50 36.83
CA ALA A 186 14.20 23.06 36.09
C ALA A 186 13.83 24.43 36.67
N THR A 187 14.07 25.49 35.90
CA THR A 187 13.66 26.87 36.24
C THR A 187 12.33 27.21 35.56
N LEU A 188 11.60 28.18 36.09
CA LEU A 188 10.38 28.71 35.44
C LEU A 188 10.65 29.17 33.99
N SER A 189 11.82 29.76 33.74
CA SER A 189 12.24 30.18 32.40
C SER A 189 12.45 28.98 31.46
N SER A 190 13.17 27.94 31.91
CA SER A 190 13.40 26.74 31.09
C SER A 190 12.11 25.96 30.82
N VAL A 191 11.22 25.84 31.81
CA VAL A 191 9.92 25.18 31.61
C VAL A 191 9.04 26.00 30.67
N SER A 192 9.04 27.33 30.77
CA SER A 192 8.33 28.21 29.83
C SER A 192 8.84 28.04 28.40
N GLN A 193 10.14 27.86 28.19
CA GLN A 193 10.72 27.60 26.87
C GLN A 193 10.23 26.26 26.29
N ILE A 194 10.26 25.18 27.08
CA ILE A 194 9.75 23.86 26.65
C ILE A 194 8.25 23.95 26.32
N LEU A 195 7.47 24.69 27.10
CA LEU A 195 6.04 24.89 26.82
C LEU A 195 5.78 25.70 25.54
N LYS A 196 6.62 26.69 25.21
CA LYS A 196 6.54 27.41 23.93
C LYS A 196 6.81 26.47 22.76
N GLU A 197 7.80 25.60 22.88
CA GLU A 197 8.10 24.58 21.87
C GLU A 197 6.98 23.55 21.73
N TYR A 198 6.39 23.12 22.84
CA TYR A 198 5.19 22.28 22.84
C TYR A 198 4.03 22.95 22.09
N LEU A 199 3.74 24.23 22.39
CA LEU A 199 2.69 25.00 21.70
C LEU A 199 2.98 25.19 20.21
N PHE A 200 4.25 25.35 19.83
CA PHE A 200 4.66 25.36 18.43
C PHE A 200 4.31 24.04 17.75
N TRP A 201 4.64 22.89 18.35
CA TRP A 201 4.29 21.58 17.78
C TRP A 201 2.78 21.33 17.73
N VAL A 202 2.01 21.83 18.71
CA VAL A 202 0.52 21.79 18.68
C VAL A 202 -0.01 22.56 17.48
N ALA A 203 0.45 23.81 17.30
CA ALA A 203 0.01 24.64 16.18
C ALA A 203 0.44 24.05 14.84
N PHE A 204 1.67 23.54 14.76
CA PHE A 204 2.22 22.91 13.56
C PHE A 204 1.44 21.66 13.16
N LEU A 205 1.13 20.78 14.13
CA LEU A 205 0.34 19.57 13.88
C LEU A 205 -1.08 19.92 13.44
N ALA A 206 -1.71 20.95 14.02
CA ALA A 206 -3.03 21.42 13.60
C ALA A 206 -3.06 21.95 12.15
N VAL A 207 -2.03 22.72 11.76
CA VAL A 207 -1.87 23.21 10.39
C VAL A 207 -1.60 22.06 9.43
N ALA A 208 -0.66 21.16 9.77
CA ALA A 208 -0.35 19.98 8.97
C ALA A 208 -1.59 19.11 8.73
N TYR A 209 -2.38 18.87 9.78
CA TYR A 209 -3.64 18.13 9.70
C TYR A 209 -4.62 18.77 8.71
N HIS A 210 -4.80 20.10 8.79
CA HIS A 210 -5.68 20.84 7.89
C HIS A 210 -5.18 20.83 6.43
N CYS A 211 -3.88 21.06 6.22
CA CYS A 211 -3.26 21.04 4.89
C CYS A 211 -3.37 19.65 4.24
N PHE A 212 -3.08 18.58 4.99
CA PHE A 212 -3.19 17.22 4.48
C PHE A 212 -4.64 16.84 4.16
N ALA A 213 -5.58 17.16 5.06
CA ALA A 213 -7.02 16.95 4.81
C ALA A 213 -7.51 17.69 3.55
N SER A 214 -6.98 18.88 3.27
CA SER A 214 -7.34 19.66 2.08
C SER A 214 -6.70 19.16 0.78
N ALA A 215 -5.58 18.45 0.85
CA ALA A 215 -4.84 17.95 -0.31
C ALA A 215 -5.34 16.58 -0.82
N ASN A 216 -6.44 16.05 -0.27
CA ASN A 216 -6.85 14.65 -0.43
C ASN A 216 -5.75 13.62 -0.09
N PHE A 217 -4.61 14.06 0.47
CA PHE A 217 -3.71 13.21 1.19
C PHE A 217 -4.51 12.75 2.41
N CYS A 218 -4.99 11.50 2.38
CA CYS A 218 -5.91 10.99 3.38
C CYS A 218 -5.18 10.07 4.38
N PRO A 219 -4.35 10.59 5.30
CA PRO A 219 -4.05 9.88 6.53
C PRO A 219 -5.22 9.96 7.54
N LEU A 220 -6.36 10.55 7.14
CA LEU A 220 -7.45 11.05 8.01
C LEU A 220 -8.87 10.74 7.50
N THR A 221 -9.03 9.90 6.48
CA THR A 221 -10.33 9.26 6.21
C THR A 221 -10.23 7.79 6.56
N ARG A 222 -11.25 7.30 7.28
CA ARG A 222 -11.66 5.90 7.21
C ARG A 222 -12.00 5.58 5.75
N LEU A 223 -11.00 5.30 4.93
CA LEU A 223 -11.18 4.50 3.74
C LEU A 223 -11.47 3.08 4.24
N VAL A 224 -12.76 2.83 4.38
CA VAL A 224 -13.37 1.52 4.55
C VAL A 224 -12.81 0.59 3.46
N GLY A 225 -12.03 -0.44 3.86
CA GLY A 225 -11.87 -1.65 3.05
C GLY A 225 -10.55 -1.88 2.30
N THR A 226 -9.41 -1.40 2.79
CA THR A 226 -8.09 -1.90 2.36
C THR A 226 -7.43 -2.64 3.51
N GLU A 227 -7.56 -3.98 3.56
CA GLU A 227 -6.51 -4.79 4.17
C GLU A 227 -5.24 -4.51 3.35
N PHE A 228 -4.19 -3.92 3.94
CA PHE A 228 -2.88 -3.84 3.29
C PHE A 228 -2.31 -5.25 3.17
N GLU A 229 -2.49 -5.85 2.01
CA GLU A 229 -1.65 -6.95 1.56
C GLU A 229 -0.27 -6.38 1.14
N THR A 230 0.74 -6.63 1.97
CA THR A 230 2.15 -6.26 1.72
C THR A 230 2.73 -6.88 0.43
N SER A 231 2.02 -7.82 -0.21
CA SER A 231 2.43 -8.53 -1.42
C SER A 231 2.25 -7.74 -2.73
N ARG A 232 1.50 -6.62 -2.73
CA ARG A 232 1.23 -5.79 -3.92
C ARG A 232 1.95 -4.45 -3.94
N ILE A 233 2.70 -4.12 -2.90
CA ILE A 233 3.41 -2.83 -2.82
C ILE A 233 4.63 -2.93 -3.72
N VAL A 234 4.64 -2.17 -4.81
CA VAL A 234 5.87 -1.91 -5.56
C VAL A 234 6.69 -0.98 -4.70
N TYR A 235 7.57 -1.56 -3.87
CA TYR A 235 8.34 -0.87 -2.84
C TYR A 235 9.05 0.43 -3.30
N TRP A 236 9.27 0.60 -4.60
CA TRP A 236 10.02 1.73 -5.18
C TRP A 236 9.19 2.67 -6.06
N ASP A 237 7.86 2.53 -6.08
CA ASP A 237 7.02 3.45 -6.83
C ASP A 237 7.05 4.88 -6.22
N ALA A 238 7.01 5.90 -7.08
CA ALA A 238 7.03 7.29 -6.61
C ALA A 238 5.84 7.62 -5.68
N PRO A 239 4.60 7.13 -5.93
CA PRO A 239 3.46 7.38 -5.05
C PRO A 239 3.62 6.77 -3.66
N HIS A 240 3.97 5.48 -3.51
CA HIS A 240 4.08 4.90 -2.17
C HIS A 240 5.32 5.39 -1.41
N LEU A 241 6.43 5.69 -2.10
CA LEU A 241 7.57 6.40 -1.46
C LEU A 241 7.14 7.78 -0.94
N TYR A 242 6.35 8.53 -1.73
CA TYR A 242 5.85 9.84 -1.35
C TYR A 242 4.89 9.76 -0.15
N ASP A 243 3.93 8.83 -0.18
CA ASP A 243 2.97 8.65 0.90
C ASP A 243 3.67 8.24 2.20
N THR A 244 4.62 7.31 2.11
CA THR A 244 5.41 6.87 3.25
C THR A 244 6.27 8.00 3.81
N PHE A 245 6.82 8.88 2.95
CA PHE A 245 7.59 10.05 3.38
C PHE A 245 6.75 11.05 4.18
N LEU A 246 5.54 11.34 3.72
CA LEU A 246 4.62 12.23 4.43
C LEU A 246 4.15 11.61 5.74
N GLN A 247 3.88 10.30 5.78
CA GLN A 247 3.56 9.59 7.03
C GLN A 247 4.75 9.63 8.02
N ALA A 248 5.98 9.48 7.55
CA ALA A 248 7.18 9.60 8.39
C ALA A 248 7.36 11.02 8.93
N CYS A 249 7.07 12.05 8.12
CA CYS A 249 7.05 13.45 8.58
C CYS A 249 6.01 13.67 9.68
N LEU A 250 4.78 13.20 9.47
CA LEU A 250 3.70 13.31 10.45
C LEU A 250 4.05 12.58 11.76
N MET A 251 4.60 11.37 11.66
CA MET A 251 5.11 10.61 12.79
C MET A 251 6.18 11.38 13.57
N ASN A 252 7.14 12.00 12.89
CA ASN A 252 8.19 12.80 13.53
C ASN A 252 7.60 13.99 14.30
N VAL A 253 6.62 14.69 13.73
CA VAL A 253 5.91 15.79 14.40
C VAL A 253 5.19 15.28 15.66
N THR A 254 4.42 14.20 15.54
CA THR A 254 3.66 13.63 16.66
C THR A 254 4.55 13.10 17.78
N LEU A 255 5.68 12.47 17.43
CA LEU A 255 6.70 12.06 18.39
C LEU A 255 7.31 13.29 19.11
N SER A 256 7.64 14.34 18.36
CA SER A 256 8.21 15.57 18.93
C SER A 256 7.23 16.27 19.90
N LEU A 257 5.94 16.34 19.53
CA LEU A 257 4.88 16.85 20.40
C LEU A 257 4.76 16.04 21.70
N SER A 258 4.73 14.71 21.60
CA SER A 258 4.56 13.82 22.75
C SER A 258 5.75 13.89 23.70
N MET A 259 6.98 13.94 23.16
CA MET A 259 8.22 13.99 23.95
C MET A 259 8.43 15.37 24.59
N THR A 260 8.17 16.47 23.90
CA THR A 260 8.25 17.81 24.50
C THR A 260 7.23 17.98 25.64
N GLY A 261 6.02 17.44 25.47
CA GLY A 261 5.00 17.40 26.53
C GLY A 261 5.46 16.58 27.75
N ALA A 262 6.02 15.39 27.51
CA ALA A 262 6.58 14.57 28.58
C ALA A 262 7.78 15.25 29.28
N SER A 263 8.59 16.03 28.54
CA SER A 263 9.71 16.78 29.08
C SER A 263 9.26 17.90 30.01
N ALA A 264 8.23 18.66 29.61
CA ALA A 264 7.64 19.69 30.44
C ALA A 264 7.08 19.10 31.75
N LEU A 265 6.30 18.02 31.66
CA LEU A 265 5.70 17.37 32.82
C LEU A 265 6.77 16.76 33.74
N GLY A 266 7.74 16.03 33.18
CA GLY A 266 8.84 15.45 33.95
C GLY A 266 9.69 16.51 34.64
N SER A 267 9.93 17.65 33.98
CA SER A 267 10.67 18.77 34.55
C SER A 267 9.94 19.44 35.71
N LEU A 268 8.63 19.60 35.60
CA LEU A 268 7.76 20.12 36.66
C LEU A 268 7.72 19.19 37.87
N LEU A 269 7.59 17.88 37.65
CA LEU A 269 7.43 16.90 38.73
C LEU A 269 8.73 16.58 39.47
N THR A 270 9.88 16.64 38.79
CA THR A 270 11.17 16.29 39.39
C THR A 270 12.00 17.49 39.85
N GLY A 271 11.66 18.69 39.37
CA GLY A 271 12.50 19.88 39.56
C GLY A 271 13.81 19.84 38.78
N VAL A 272 13.99 18.87 37.88
CA VAL A 272 15.18 18.66 37.06
C VAL A 272 14.80 18.78 35.59
N GLN A 273 15.54 19.57 34.82
CA GLN A 273 15.27 19.70 33.39
C GLN A 273 15.46 18.34 32.71
N MET A 274 14.41 17.87 32.04
CA MET A 274 14.44 16.66 31.22
C MET A 274 14.88 17.01 29.79
N ASP A 275 15.48 16.04 29.09
CA ASP A 275 15.83 16.20 27.68
C ASP A 275 14.54 16.38 26.84
N ASP A 276 14.47 17.49 26.12
CA ASP A 276 13.38 17.87 25.20
C ASP A 276 13.69 17.50 23.74
N LYS A 277 14.97 17.46 23.35
CA LYS A 277 15.43 17.16 21.98
C LYS A 277 15.59 15.66 21.70
N VAL A 278 14.46 14.95 21.62
CA VAL A 278 14.44 13.51 21.27
C VAL A 278 14.69 13.26 19.79
N THR A 279 14.27 14.19 18.92
CA THR A 279 14.54 14.19 17.47
C THR A 279 15.32 15.45 17.10
N GLN A 280 16.21 15.36 16.10
CA GLN A 280 17.03 16.49 15.61
C GLN A 280 16.90 16.63 14.10
N TYR A 281 15.69 16.99 13.66
CA TYR A 281 15.31 17.21 12.26
C TYR A 281 15.81 16.10 11.30
N PRO A 282 15.50 14.82 11.62
CA PRO A 282 16.08 13.68 10.92
C PRO A 282 15.74 13.64 9.42
N MET A 283 14.61 14.23 9.02
CA MET A 283 14.17 14.24 7.62
C MET A 283 15.00 15.19 6.74
N PHE A 284 15.62 16.22 7.32
CA PHE A 284 16.24 17.32 6.55
C PHE A 284 17.75 17.49 6.77
N LEU A 285 18.29 17.04 7.91
CA LEU A 285 19.68 17.31 8.29
C LEU A 285 20.56 16.06 8.37
N SER A 286 20.05 14.88 8.03
CA SER A 286 20.81 13.62 8.14
C SER A 286 21.94 13.53 7.12
N GLU A 287 23.11 13.10 7.60
CA GLU A 287 24.31 13.02 6.76
C GLU A 287 24.66 11.60 6.31
N SER A 288 24.15 10.60 7.02
CA SER A 288 24.22 9.19 6.67
C SER A 288 23.09 8.38 7.33
N VAL A 289 22.94 7.09 6.99
CA VAL A 289 21.92 6.21 7.59
C VAL A 289 22.19 6.00 9.09
N SER A 290 23.46 5.86 9.46
CA SER A 290 23.92 5.77 10.84
C SER A 290 23.76 7.10 11.59
N ASP A 291 23.85 8.24 10.91
CA ASP A 291 23.54 9.55 11.48
C ASP A 291 22.03 9.70 11.77
N PHE A 292 21.19 9.30 10.82
CA PHE A 292 19.73 9.29 10.94
C PHE A 292 19.30 8.48 12.16
N TRP A 293 19.63 7.19 12.22
CA TRP A 293 19.20 6.29 13.31
C TRP A 293 20.02 6.43 14.60
N GLY A 294 21.21 7.03 14.52
CA GLY A 294 22.15 7.11 15.64
C GLY A 294 22.08 8.41 16.44
N ARG A 295 21.79 9.53 15.78
CA ARG A 295 21.92 10.87 16.38
C ARG A 295 20.72 11.78 16.17
N ARG A 296 19.84 11.47 15.22
CA ARG A 296 18.75 12.39 14.82
C ARG A 296 17.36 11.83 15.03
N TRP A 297 17.16 10.53 14.88
CA TRP A 297 15.88 9.88 15.09
C TRP A 297 15.84 9.22 16.47
N ASN A 298 14.88 9.65 17.31
CA ASN A 298 14.57 9.06 18.60
C ASN A 298 15.82 8.71 19.46
N ASN A 299 16.58 9.75 19.80
CA ASN A 299 17.82 9.66 20.58
C ASN A 299 17.64 9.00 21.96
N LEU A 300 16.42 9.08 22.51
CA LEU A 300 16.06 8.40 23.75
C LEU A 300 16.26 6.88 23.63
N ILE A 301 15.64 6.28 22.60
CA ILE A 301 15.68 4.85 22.37
C ILE A 301 17.06 4.43 21.86
N HIS A 302 17.71 5.24 21.00
CA HIS A 302 19.10 4.99 20.59
C HIS A 302 20.03 4.80 21.78
N VAL A 303 20.02 5.72 22.75
CA VAL A 303 20.90 5.62 23.92
C VAL A 303 20.51 4.42 24.81
N ALA A 304 19.22 4.13 24.96
CA ALA A 304 18.77 2.97 25.73
C ALA A 304 19.25 1.64 25.10
N LEU A 305 19.09 1.47 23.78
CA LEU A 305 19.59 0.31 23.03
C LEU A 305 21.13 0.25 23.07
N LYS A 306 21.81 1.40 23.00
CA LYS A 306 23.28 1.45 23.06
C LYS A 306 23.82 0.89 24.37
N GLN A 307 23.21 1.23 25.50
CA GLN A 307 23.64 0.76 26.82
C GLN A 307 23.11 -0.65 27.13
N GLY A 308 21.85 -0.94 26.80
CA GLY A 308 21.17 -2.19 27.15
C GLY A 308 21.44 -3.36 26.21
N VAL A 309 21.86 -3.11 24.96
CA VAL A 309 22.03 -4.16 23.93
C VAL A 309 23.39 -4.06 23.25
N TYR A 310 23.68 -2.93 22.60
CA TYR A 310 24.85 -2.78 21.75
C TYR A 310 26.16 -3.02 22.53
N LYS A 311 26.37 -2.32 23.64
CA LYS A 311 27.60 -2.48 24.44
C LYS A 311 27.75 -3.89 25.04
N PRO A 312 26.72 -4.51 25.65
CA PRO A 312 26.79 -5.91 26.09
C PRO A 312 27.19 -6.87 24.96
N VAL A 313 26.51 -6.81 23.81
CA VAL A 313 26.79 -7.70 22.68
C VAL A 313 28.17 -7.42 22.10
N ARG A 314 28.57 -6.16 21.98
CA ARG A 314 29.91 -5.77 21.53
C ARG A 314 31.00 -6.29 22.46
N HIS A 315 30.76 -6.25 23.77
CA HIS A 315 31.70 -6.78 24.76
C HIS A 315 31.82 -8.30 24.67
N ALA A 316 30.70 -9.01 24.50
CA ALA A 316 30.66 -10.46 24.40
C ALA A 316 31.24 -11.00 23.08
N THR A 317 30.99 -10.31 21.97
CA THR A 317 31.29 -10.84 20.61
C THR A 317 32.46 -10.15 19.92
N GLN A 318 32.93 -9.01 20.46
CA GLN A 318 33.94 -8.13 19.84
C GLN A 318 33.58 -7.63 18.41
N SER A 319 32.35 -7.87 17.94
CA SER A 319 31.88 -7.51 16.60
C SER A 319 30.95 -6.29 16.64
N LYS A 320 31.19 -5.34 15.72
CA LYS A 320 30.51 -4.03 15.64
C LYS A 320 29.19 -4.20 14.91
N SER A 321 29.25 -4.93 13.80
CA SER A 321 28.11 -5.28 12.96
C SER A 321 27.12 -6.16 13.71
N LEU A 322 27.60 -7.16 14.47
CA LEU A 322 26.71 -8.03 15.25
C LEU A 322 26.04 -7.28 16.41
N ALA A 323 26.76 -6.39 17.09
CA ALA A 323 26.19 -5.53 18.11
C ALA A 323 25.16 -4.53 17.54
N SER A 324 25.41 -3.99 16.35
CA SER A 324 24.45 -3.12 15.64
C SER A 324 23.20 -3.90 15.23
N LEU A 325 23.37 -5.07 14.61
CA LEU A 325 22.27 -5.94 14.20
C LEU A 325 21.41 -6.35 15.40
N ALA A 326 22.03 -6.74 16.51
CA ALA A 326 21.32 -7.07 17.74
C ALA A 326 20.51 -5.88 18.28
N ALA A 327 21.05 -4.65 18.22
CA ALA A 327 20.30 -3.45 18.62
C ALA A 327 19.07 -3.20 17.73
N PHE A 328 19.16 -3.40 16.41
CA PHE A 328 18.03 -3.29 15.49
C PHE A 328 16.99 -4.41 15.68
N VAL A 329 17.43 -5.65 15.91
CA VAL A 329 16.53 -6.78 16.22
C VAL A 329 15.77 -6.53 17.52
N VAL A 330 16.47 -6.12 18.59
CA VAL A 330 15.81 -5.78 19.86
C VAL A 330 14.86 -4.59 19.67
N SER A 331 15.23 -3.56 18.91
CA SER A 331 14.33 -2.46 18.55
C SER A 331 13.06 -2.95 17.83
N GLY A 332 13.21 -3.88 16.87
CA GLY A 332 12.08 -4.49 16.17
C GLY A 332 11.12 -5.22 17.13
N LEU A 333 11.64 -6.11 17.98
CA LEU A 333 10.85 -6.84 18.99
C LEU A 333 10.13 -5.90 19.96
N CYS A 334 10.83 -4.85 20.36
CA CYS A 334 10.30 -3.78 21.17
C CYS A 334 9.09 -3.08 20.52
N HIS A 335 9.14 -2.82 19.20
CA HIS A 335 8.02 -2.23 18.47
C HIS A 335 6.91 -3.24 18.17
N GLU A 336 7.21 -4.52 17.97
CA GLU A 336 6.19 -5.59 17.94
C GLU A 336 5.36 -5.59 19.23
N TYR A 337 6.02 -5.49 20.39
CA TYR A 337 5.34 -5.38 21.68
C TYR A 337 4.46 -4.12 21.77
N VAL A 338 4.98 -2.97 21.34
CA VAL A 338 4.20 -1.72 21.34
C VAL A 338 2.95 -1.86 20.46
N TRP A 339 3.08 -2.39 19.24
CA TRP A 339 1.97 -2.55 18.31
C TRP A 339 0.95 -3.56 18.84
N MET A 340 1.42 -4.67 19.42
CA MET A 340 0.54 -5.62 20.10
C MET A 340 -0.27 -4.94 21.20
N MET A 341 0.34 -4.11 22.04
CA MET A 341 -0.37 -3.37 23.10
C MET A 341 -1.32 -2.29 22.56
N LEU A 342 -0.99 -1.66 21.44
CA LEU A 342 -1.87 -0.68 20.80
C LEU A 342 -3.10 -1.34 20.18
N TYR A 343 -2.96 -2.53 19.59
CA TYR A 343 -3.99 -3.11 18.74
C TYR A 343 -4.69 -4.33 19.30
N PHE A 344 -4.30 -4.89 20.46
CA PHE A 344 -5.03 -6.05 20.99
C PHE A 344 -6.48 -5.69 21.40
N PRO A 345 -7.45 -6.58 21.15
CA PRO A 345 -8.84 -6.38 21.55
C PRO A 345 -9.02 -6.61 23.07
N THR A 346 -9.80 -5.77 23.74
CA THR A 346 -10.13 -5.94 25.16
C THR A 346 -11.23 -6.99 25.35
N SER A 347 -11.33 -7.55 26.56
CA SER A 347 -12.36 -8.53 26.92
C SER A 347 -13.78 -7.98 26.77
N ALA A 348 -13.97 -6.69 27.05
CA ALA A 348 -15.25 -6.00 26.84
C ALA A 348 -15.60 -5.86 25.35
N GLN A 349 -14.60 -5.60 24.48
CA GLN A 349 -14.79 -5.57 23.03
C GLN A 349 -15.18 -6.95 22.50
N LEU A 350 -14.49 -8.01 22.95
CA LEU A 350 -14.81 -9.40 22.58
C LEU A 350 -16.20 -9.85 23.08
N ALA A 351 -16.62 -9.40 24.27
CA ALA A 351 -17.93 -9.73 24.82
C ALA A 351 -19.10 -9.02 24.11
N ALA A 352 -18.92 -7.76 23.70
CA ALA A 352 -19.92 -7.00 22.96
C ALA A 352 -20.21 -7.59 21.57
N GLU A 353 -19.21 -8.22 20.95
CA GLU A 353 -19.33 -8.86 19.64
C GLU A 353 -20.14 -10.17 19.68
N ASN A 354 -20.04 -10.93 20.77
CA ASN A 354 -20.84 -12.15 20.96
C ASN A 354 -22.35 -11.89 21.19
N ALA A 355 -22.75 -10.64 21.45
CA ALA A 355 -24.12 -10.26 21.78
C ALA A 355 -24.90 -9.63 20.61
N ILE A 356 -24.26 -9.30 19.48
CA ILE A 356 -24.90 -8.61 18.36
C ILE A 356 -24.60 -9.37 17.06
N GLU A 357 -25.63 -10.03 16.51
CA GLU A 357 -25.56 -10.82 15.27
C GLU A 357 -25.41 -9.96 13.98
N SER A 358 -25.15 -8.67 14.12
CA SER A 358 -24.84 -7.77 12.99
C SER A 358 -24.13 -6.50 13.46
N THR A 359 -23.13 -6.04 12.71
CA THR A 359 -22.47 -4.72 12.79
C THR A 359 -21.63 -4.41 14.05
N CYS A 360 -20.30 -4.48 13.92
CA CYS A 360 -19.34 -3.35 14.03
C CYS A 360 -17.99 -3.72 14.68
N CYS A 361 -16.94 -3.75 13.84
CA CYS A 361 -15.54 -3.42 14.14
C CYS A 361 -14.79 -4.15 15.29
N LEU A 362 -14.48 -5.44 15.13
CA LEU A 362 -13.18 -5.97 15.59
C LEU A 362 -12.07 -5.87 14.52
N SER A 363 -12.43 -5.57 13.27
CA SER A 363 -11.50 -5.39 12.15
C SER A 363 -10.54 -4.19 12.31
N CYS A 364 -10.85 -3.19 13.16
CA CYS A 364 -9.92 -2.09 13.44
C CYS A 364 -8.77 -2.46 14.39
N TYR A 365 -8.86 -3.59 15.09
CA TYR A 365 -7.88 -4.02 16.11
C TYR A 365 -7.24 -5.37 15.77
N CYS A 366 -7.95 -6.25 15.08
CA CYS A 366 -7.46 -7.59 14.73
C CYS A 366 -6.95 -7.69 13.29
N GLN A 367 -5.77 -7.14 12.98
CA GLN A 367 -4.95 -7.60 11.84
C GLN A 367 -3.53 -7.00 11.79
N THR A 368 -2.75 -7.18 12.86
CA THR A 368 -1.29 -7.04 12.75
C THR A 368 -0.70 -8.45 12.73
N TRP A 369 -0.34 -8.95 11.55
CA TRP A 369 0.56 -10.10 11.50
C TRP A 369 1.87 -9.69 12.19
N THR A 370 2.33 -10.55 13.11
CA THR A 370 3.55 -10.34 13.90
C THR A 370 4.78 -10.39 13.01
N GLY A 371 5.69 -9.44 13.19
CA GLY A 371 6.99 -9.41 12.50
C GLY A 371 7.17 -8.27 11.49
N LYS A 372 6.15 -7.46 11.18
CA LYS A 372 6.28 -6.28 10.29
C LYS A 372 7.34 -5.29 10.80
N GLN A 373 7.34 -5.02 12.10
CA GLN A 373 8.29 -4.10 12.73
C GLN A 373 9.69 -4.72 12.73
N LEU A 374 9.80 -6.03 12.94
CA LEU A 374 11.08 -6.73 12.87
C LEU A 374 11.70 -6.66 11.46
N ILE A 375 10.88 -6.79 10.41
CA ILE A 375 11.32 -6.63 9.01
C ILE A 375 11.78 -5.19 8.75
N PHE A 376 10.99 -4.19 9.17
CA PHE A 376 11.33 -2.77 9.01
C PHE A 376 12.67 -2.41 9.67
N PHE A 377 12.84 -2.76 10.95
CA PHE A 377 14.10 -2.49 11.66
C PHE A 377 15.25 -3.38 11.16
N GLY A 378 14.96 -4.60 10.71
CA GLY A 378 15.93 -5.50 10.07
C GLY A 378 16.51 -4.90 8.78
N TRP A 379 15.66 -4.38 7.90
CA TRP A 379 16.07 -3.67 6.68
C TRP A 379 16.98 -2.47 7.01
N ASN A 380 16.59 -1.64 7.97
CA ASN A 380 17.40 -0.50 8.40
C ASN A 380 18.74 -0.93 9.04
N GLY A 381 18.74 -2.07 9.75
CA GLY A 381 19.98 -2.67 10.26
C GLY A 381 20.92 -3.13 9.15
N VAL A 382 20.38 -3.69 8.06
CA VAL A 382 21.15 -4.04 6.85
C VAL A 382 21.71 -2.78 6.19
N LEU A 383 20.94 -1.71 6.05
CA LEU A 383 21.43 -0.44 5.48
C LEU A 383 22.60 0.14 6.29
N VAL A 384 22.53 0.14 7.62
CA VAL A 384 23.64 0.59 8.49
C VAL A 384 24.85 -0.35 8.38
N ALA A 385 24.63 -1.66 8.25
CA ALA A 385 25.73 -2.61 8.03
C ALA A 385 26.40 -2.40 6.66
N LEU A 386 25.62 -2.15 5.62
CA LEU A 386 26.12 -1.81 4.28
C LEU A 386 26.88 -0.48 4.28
N GLU A 387 26.42 0.53 5.02
CA GLU A 387 27.18 1.79 5.22
C GLU A 387 28.55 1.52 5.85
N TYR A 388 28.66 0.61 6.82
CA TYR A 388 29.95 0.24 7.41
C TYR A 388 30.87 -0.49 6.40
N LEU A 389 30.31 -1.28 5.49
CA LEU A 389 31.06 -2.04 4.49
C LEU A 389 31.47 -1.20 3.26
N LEU A 390 30.63 -0.25 2.86
CA LEU A 390 30.76 0.53 1.61
C LEU A 390 31.07 2.02 1.83
N GLY A 391 31.10 2.48 3.08
CA GLY A 391 31.05 3.90 3.47
C GLY A 391 32.14 4.79 2.88
N ASP A 392 33.37 4.29 2.74
CA ASP A 392 34.49 5.06 2.20
C ASP A 392 34.32 5.39 0.70
N GLN A 393 33.59 4.57 -0.05
CA GLN A 393 33.29 4.82 -1.46
C GLN A 393 32.09 5.75 -1.61
N VAL A 394 31.02 5.53 -0.86
CA VAL A 394 29.76 6.31 -0.93
C VAL A 394 29.95 7.74 -0.38
N SER A 395 30.75 7.91 0.68
CA SER A 395 31.07 9.22 1.29
C SER A 395 31.75 10.18 0.32
N ARG A 396 32.50 9.68 -0.68
CA ARG A 396 33.29 10.51 -1.57
C ARG A 396 32.42 11.23 -2.61
N TYR A 397 31.32 10.60 -3.02
CA TYR A 397 30.36 11.15 -3.98
C TYR A 397 29.22 11.92 -3.29
N SER A 398 28.82 11.52 -2.08
CA SER A 398 27.69 12.14 -1.36
C SER A 398 28.02 13.52 -0.77
N GLN A 399 29.30 13.87 -0.60
CA GLN A 399 29.73 15.18 -0.08
C GLN A 399 29.54 16.34 -1.07
N CYS A 400 29.33 16.06 -2.36
CA CYS A 400 29.05 17.07 -3.38
C CYS A 400 27.57 17.53 -3.41
N LEU A 401 26.69 16.85 -2.67
CA LEU A 401 25.25 17.17 -2.63
C LEU A 401 24.90 18.11 -1.46
N PRO A 402 23.96 19.05 -1.63
CA PRO A 402 23.41 19.84 -0.53
C PRO A 402 22.87 18.96 0.61
N ARG A 403 23.03 19.40 1.87
CA ARG A 403 22.68 18.63 3.08
C ARG A 403 21.24 18.11 3.05
N VAL A 404 20.31 18.94 2.59
CA VAL A 404 18.89 18.58 2.47
C VAL A 404 18.66 17.48 1.43
N MET A 405 19.30 17.56 0.27
CA MET A 405 19.18 16.53 -0.78
C MET A 405 19.79 15.21 -0.34
N ARG A 406 20.94 15.27 0.34
CA ARG A 406 21.59 14.09 0.94
C ARG A 406 20.69 13.43 1.98
N SER A 407 20.08 14.21 2.86
CA SER A 407 19.13 13.71 3.87
C SER A 407 17.91 13.04 3.21
N HIS A 408 17.35 13.63 2.15
CA HIS A 408 16.23 13.02 1.42
C HIS A 408 16.62 11.69 0.77
N LEU A 409 17.80 11.61 0.13
CA LEU A 409 18.31 10.36 -0.44
C LEU A 409 18.51 9.28 0.62
N ILE A 410 19.00 9.64 1.81
CA ILE A 410 19.13 8.70 2.95
C ILE A 410 17.77 8.18 3.38
N VAL A 411 16.79 9.06 3.53
CA VAL A 411 15.43 8.69 3.91
C VAL A 411 14.81 7.79 2.84
N LEU A 412 15.00 8.09 1.55
CA LEU A 412 14.53 7.29 0.41
C LEU A 412 15.05 5.84 0.40
N LEU A 413 16.15 5.53 1.08
CA LEU A 413 16.61 4.14 1.25
C LEU A 413 15.74 3.34 2.24
N ALA A 414 15.13 4.02 3.22
CA ALA A 414 14.30 3.41 4.26
C ALA A 414 12.80 3.42 3.92
N LEU A 415 12.34 4.38 3.10
CA LEU A 415 10.94 4.53 2.70
C LEU A 415 10.31 3.31 1.98
N PRO A 416 11.03 2.50 1.18
CA PRO A 416 10.43 1.38 0.47
C PRO A 416 9.66 0.46 1.41
N VAL A 417 10.22 0.17 2.58
CA VAL A 417 9.63 -0.66 3.63
C VAL A 417 8.95 0.15 4.74
N GLY A 418 8.92 1.48 4.65
CA GLY A 418 8.43 2.35 5.74
C GLY A 418 6.94 2.16 6.05
N HIS A 419 6.15 1.76 5.06
CA HIS A 419 4.75 1.39 5.26
C HIS A 419 4.56 0.25 6.26
N LEU A 420 5.53 -0.67 6.41
CA LEU A 420 5.46 -1.75 7.41
C LEU A 420 5.39 -1.20 8.85
N PHE A 421 5.90 0.01 9.06
CA PHE A 421 5.85 0.71 10.35
C PHE A 421 4.65 1.67 10.43
N THR A 422 4.44 2.50 9.41
CA THR A 422 3.49 3.62 9.48
C THR A 422 2.05 3.26 9.14
N TYR A 423 1.82 2.12 8.49
CA TYR A 423 0.50 1.68 8.05
C TYR A 423 -0.50 1.48 9.20
N ASP A 424 -0.16 0.65 10.19
CA ASP A 424 -1.11 0.29 11.26
C ASP A 424 -1.51 1.53 12.08
N ILE A 425 -0.60 2.51 12.19
CA ILE A 425 -0.84 3.78 12.88
C ILE A 425 -1.82 4.65 12.11
N THR A 426 -1.66 4.76 10.79
CA THR A 426 -2.58 5.54 9.95
C THR A 426 -3.96 4.88 9.87
N HIS A 427 -4.03 3.57 9.65
CA HIS A 427 -5.28 2.87 9.39
C HIS A 427 -6.16 2.65 10.62
N ALA A 428 -5.54 2.46 11.79
CA ALA A 428 -6.30 2.34 13.03
C ALA A 428 -6.80 3.70 13.58
N GLY A 429 -6.60 4.80 12.85
CA GLY A 429 -7.06 6.12 13.24
C GLY A 429 -6.28 6.69 14.44
N TYR A 430 -4.99 6.37 14.58
CA TYR A 430 -4.17 6.92 15.68
C TYR A 430 -4.15 8.45 15.65
N PHE A 431 -3.98 9.04 14.46
CA PHE A 431 -3.98 10.49 14.30
C PHE A 431 -5.35 11.10 14.60
N ASP A 432 -6.44 10.41 14.24
CA ASP A 432 -7.81 10.83 14.60
C ASP A 432 -8.00 10.86 16.12
N HIS A 433 -7.55 9.81 16.81
CA HIS A 433 -7.59 9.71 18.27
C HIS A 433 -6.76 10.79 18.98
N LEU A 434 -5.72 11.32 18.31
CA LEU A 434 -4.90 12.43 18.81
C LEU A 434 -5.43 13.81 18.48
N THR A 435 -6.42 13.95 17.58
CA THR A 435 -7.05 15.25 17.31
C THR A 435 -7.70 15.86 18.55
N ALA A 436 -8.02 15.06 19.57
CA ALA A 436 -8.50 15.53 20.86
C ALA A 436 -7.48 16.44 21.58
N ALA A 437 -6.18 16.28 21.30
CA ALA A 437 -5.08 17.02 21.93
C ALA A 437 -4.71 18.33 21.21
N VAL A 438 -5.20 18.55 19.99
CA VAL A 438 -4.85 19.71 19.15
C VAL A 438 -6.11 20.42 18.64
N PRO A 439 -6.04 21.72 18.28
CA PRO A 439 -7.18 22.40 17.69
C PRO A 439 -7.45 21.87 16.27
N ALA A 440 -8.71 21.61 15.93
CA ALA A 440 -9.11 21.21 14.57
C ALA A 440 -9.78 22.40 13.86
N ILE A 441 -9.30 22.72 12.65
CA ILE A 441 -9.76 23.88 11.86
C ILE A 441 -10.50 23.37 10.61
N SER A 442 -11.69 23.92 10.35
CA SER A 442 -12.50 23.60 9.16
C SER A 442 -13.14 24.87 8.58
N VAL A 443 -13.30 24.94 7.26
CA VAL A 443 -13.92 26.08 6.56
C VAL A 443 -15.28 25.64 6.01
N ILE A 444 -16.35 26.36 6.35
CA ILE A 444 -17.75 26.08 6.00
C ILE A 444 -18.13 26.96 4.80
N GLY A 445 -18.68 26.37 3.73
CA GLY A 445 -19.29 27.11 2.61
C GLY A 445 -18.56 27.05 1.27
N THR A 446 -17.46 26.31 1.14
CA THR A 446 -16.97 25.92 -0.20
C THR A 446 -17.91 24.90 -0.82
N PRO A 447 -18.34 25.06 -2.09
CA PRO A 447 -18.80 23.89 -2.83
C PRO A 447 -17.67 22.87 -2.80
N SER A 448 -18.00 21.59 -2.63
CA SER A 448 -17.09 20.46 -2.74
C SER A 448 -16.58 20.35 -4.19
N ARG A 449 -15.75 21.32 -4.62
CA ARG A 449 -14.80 21.15 -5.69
C ARG A 449 -13.86 20.06 -5.20
N ARG A 450 -13.82 18.92 -5.92
CA ARG A 450 -12.60 18.11 -5.96
C ARG A 450 -11.50 19.05 -6.42
N LEU A 451 -10.73 19.56 -5.47
CA LEU A 451 -9.43 20.15 -5.78
C LEU A 451 -8.60 19.00 -6.31
N SER A 452 -8.31 19.07 -7.60
CA SER A 452 -7.44 18.13 -8.28
C SER A 452 -6.12 18.02 -7.53
N THR A 453 -5.58 16.81 -7.40
CA THR A 453 -4.23 16.50 -6.88
C THR A 453 -3.11 17.11 -7.72
N SER A 454 -3.44 17.90 -8.74
CA SER A 454 -2.53 18.49 -9.72
C SER A 454 -2.22 19.96 -9.49
N ASP A 455 -2.52 20.56 -8.32
CA ASP A 455 -2.13 21.95 -8.02
C ASP A 455 -0.79 21.95 -7.27
N PRO A 456 0.36 22.18 -7.95
CA PRO A 456 1.69 22.11 -7.33
C PRO A 456 1.89 23.18 -6.25
N SER A 457 1.03 24.21 -6.23
CA SER A 457 1.13 25.37 -5.36
C SER A 457 0.83 25.04 -3.88
N LEU A 458 -0.26 24.31 -3.59
CA LEU A 458 -0.62 23.86 -2.25
C LEU A 458 0.31 22.76 -1.72
N LEU A 459 0.77 21.89 -2.61
CA LEU A 459 1.76 20.84 -2.34
C LEU A 459 3.13 21.45 -1.99
N SER A 460 3.58 22.43 -2.78
CA SER A 460 4.77 23.24 -2.48
C SER A 460 4.61 24.05 -1.21
N THR A 461 3.39 24.42 -0.83
CA THR A 461 3.11 25.14 0.42
C THR A 461 3.20 24.21 1.63
N ALA A 462 2.67 22.98 1.55
CA ALA A 462 2.79 21.96 2.59
C ALA A 462 4.25 21.46 2.77
N ILE A 463 4.94 21.20 1.66
CA ILE A 463 6.38 20.87 1.65
C ILE A 463 7.20 22.08 2.13
N GLY A 464 6.84 23.29 1.73
CA GLY A 464 7.43 24.54 2.19
C GLY A 464 7.25 24.74 3.70
N LEU A 465 6.07 24.48 4.26
CA LEU A 465 5.79 24.53 5.70
C LEU A 465 6.58 23.47 6.49
N LEU A 466 6.71 22.25 5.95
CA LEU A 466 7.55 21.18 6.52
C LEU A 466 9.04 21.51 6.45
N ALA A 467 9.51 22.08 5.34
CA ALA A 467 10.89 22.53 5.16
C ALA A 467 11.22 23.78 5.97
N LEU A 468 10.26 24.68 6.19
CA LEU A 468 10.40 25.88 7.03
C LEU A 468 10.72 25.51 8.49
N SER A 469 10.22 24.36 8.98
CA SER A 469 10.62 23.82 10.29
C SER A 469 12.12 23.49 10.37
N GLY A 470 12.74 23.09 9.24
CA GLY A 470 14.17 22.84 9.12
C GLY A 470 15.00 24.12 8.98
N THR A 471 14.49 25.15 8.28
CA THR A 471 15.20 26.43 8.11
C THR A 471 15.18 27.32 9.37
N PHE A 472 14.15 27.21 10.21
CA PHE A 472 14.15 27.89 11.53
C PHE A 472 15.18 27.27 12.49
N ALA A 473 15.52 25.98 12.32
CA ALA A 473 16.50 25.27 13.14
C ALA A 473 17.96 25.58 12.79
N GLU A 474 18.25 25.95 11.53
CA GLU A 474 19.60 26.28 11.06
C GLU A 474 20.18 27.53 11.73
N LYS A 475 19.32 28.38 12.33
CA LYS A 475 19.73 29.55 13.12
C LYS A 475 20.19 29.24 14.56
N ASP A 476 19.90 28.05 15.09
CA ASP A 476 20.11 27.71 16.52
C ASP A 476 21.15 26.59 16.77
N GLU A 477 21.89 26.11 15.76
CA GLU A 477 22.97 25.12 15.96
C GLU A 477 24.23 25.77 16.57
N LEU A 478 24.48 25.51 17.87
CA LEU A 478 25.82 25.58 18.47
C LEU A 478 26.61 24.30 18.10
N PRO A 479 27.91 24.39 17.79
CA PRO A 479 28.69 23.25 17.32
C PRO A 479 28.98 22.27 18.46
N TYR A 480 28.53 21.03 18.33
CA TYR A 480 28.93 19.92 19.20
C TYR A 480 30.08 19.16 18.52
N ASP A 481 31.30 19.42 18.97
CA ASP A 481 32.52 18.80 18.45
C ASP A 481 32.67 17.36 18.95
N ASN A 482 32.90 16.43 18.03
CA ASN A 482 33.45 15.12 18.33
C ASN A 482 34.33 14.66 17.16
N ARG A 483 35.43 15.37 16.93
CA ARG A 483 36.62 14.77 16.32
C ARG A 483 37.23 13.73 17.25
N GLN A 484 37.03 12.45 16.96
CA GLN A 484 38.04 11.41 17.15
C GLN A 484 37.60 10.09 16.51
N LEU A 485 38.56 9.45 15.84
CA LEU A 485 38.52 8.14 15.17
C LEU A 485 38.11 8.16 13.70
N LEU A 486 39.07 8.47 12.82
CA LEU A 486 39.33 7.71 11.60
C LEU A 486 40.77 8.01 11.17
N GLY A 487 41.70 7.21 11.67
CA GLY A 487 43.06 7.10 11.16
C GLY A 487 43.20 5.74 10.51
N LEU A 488 43.36 5.71 9.19
CA LEU A 488 44.46 5.05 8.45
C LEU A 488 44.05 4.81 6.99
N ARG A 489 44.88 5.36 6.10
CA ARG A 489 44.94 5.14 4.65
C ARG A 489 45.46 3.73 4.34
N GLY A 490 45.05 3.19 3.20
CA GLY A 490 45.76 2.15 2.45
C GLY A 490 44.98 1.78 1.18
N GLY A 491 45.52 2.12 0.00
CA GLY A 491 44.90 1.81 -1.30
C GLY A 491 45.27 0.43 -1.84
N ILE A 492 44.70 0.09 -3.00
CA ILE A 492 45.31 -0.57 -4.18
C ILE A 492 44.24 -0.65 -5.30
N GLU A 493 44.70 -0.50 -6.55
CA GLU A 493 44.00 -0.42 -7.83
C GLU A 493 43.48 -1.78 -8.38
N GLY A 494 42.59 -1.76 -9.39
CA GLY A 494 42.37 -2.92 -10.28
C GLY A 494 41.08 -2.97 -11.13
N SER A 495 41.16 -2.39 -12.33
CA SER A 495 40.49 -2.66 -13.64
C SER A 495 39.10 -3.33 -13.83
N VAL A 496 38.26 -2.56 -14.55
CA VAL A 496 37.32 -2.83 -15.68
C VAL A 496 37.36 -4.22 -16.37
N ILE A 497 36.18 -4.76 -16.75
CA ILE A 497 35.84 -5.38 -18.07
C ILE A 497 34.32 -5.27 -18.32
N SER A 498 33.97 -4.92 -19.56
CA SER A 498 32.62 -4.77 -20.15
C SER A 498 32.34 -5.84 -21.22
N SER A 499 31.10 -5.85 -21.74
CA SER A 499 30.56 -6.49 -22.98
C SER A 499 29.92 -7.87 -22.82
N GLY A 500 28.81 -8.24 -23.49
CA GLY A 500 27.94 -7.58 -24.47
C GLY A 500 27.05 -8.59 -25.22
N THR A 501 25.95 -8.09 -25.84
CA THR A 501 25.18 -8.62 -27.02
C THR A 501 24.42 -9.97 -26.87
N GLY A 502 23.18 -10.20 -27.34
CA GLY A 502 22.34 -9.58 -28.39
C GLY A 502 22.16 -10.56 -29.57
N ARG A 503 20.98 -11.20 -29.74
CA ARG A 503 20.66 -12.04 -30.92
C ARG A 503 19.18 -11.92 -31.32
N SER A 504 18.94 -11.65 -32.61
CA SER A 504 17.63 -11.48 -33.28
C SER A 504 17.08 -12.83 -33.78
N GLN A 505 15.75 -13.03 -33.70
CA GLN A 505 15.01 -14.18 -34.25
C GLN A 505 13.98 -13.72 -35.30
N THR A 506 13.83 -14.51 -36.35
CA THR A 506 12.92 -14.38 -37.51
C THR A 506 11.45 -14.66 -37.11
N ALA A 507 10.51 -13.87 -37.65
CA ALA A 507 9.07 -13.96 -37.38
C ALA A 507 8.47 -15.29 -37.86
N SER A 508 7.81 -16.01 -36.96
CA SER A 508 7.05 -17.24 -37.22
C SER A 508 5.60 -16.89 -37.58
N GLU A 509 5.10 -17.42 -38.70
CA GLU A 509 3.74 -17.24 -39.20
C GLU A 509 2.70 -17.73 -38.16
N ILE A 510 1.60 -17.00 -37.99
CA ILE A 510 0.55 -17.32 -37.02
C ILE A 510 -0.25 -18.52 -37.54
N PRO A 511 -0.37 -19.63 -36.80
CA PRO A 511 -1.13 -20.79 -37.22
C PRO A 511 -2.63 -20.51 -37.19
N VAL A 512 -3.38 -21.26 -37.99
CA VAL A 512 -4.84 -21.25 -37.98
C VAL A 512 -5.35 -22.10 -36.82
N ALA A 513 -6.33 -21.59 -36.06
CA ALA A 513 -6.97 -22.32 -34.97
C ALA A 513 -7.79 -23.49 -35.51
N ASN A 514 -7.75 -24.60 -34.77
CA ASN A 514 -8.54 -25.81 -35.05
C ASN A 514 -9.83 -25.89 -34.21
N ILE A 515 -9.96 -25.02 -33.19
CA ILE A 515 -11.07 -25.03 -32.23
C ILE A 515 -11.60 -23.61 -32.11
N THR A 516 -12.91 -23.45 -32.26
CA THR A 516 -13.60 -22.16 -32.17
C THR A 516 -14.82 -22.28 -31.26
N ILE A 517 -14.89 -21.44 -30.25
CA ILE A 517 -15.94 -21.41 -29.23
C ILE A 517 -16.82 -20.17 -29.46
N PRO A 518 -18.16 -20.31 -29.50
CA PRO A 518 -19.06 -19.17 -29.60
C PRO A 518 -19.03 -18.32 -28.32
N LEU A 519 -19.08 -17.01 -28.48
CA LEU A 519 -19.20 -16.03 -27.41
C LEU A 519 -20.58 -15.39 -27.42
N HIS A 520 -21.09 -15.10 -26.24
CA HIS A 520 -22.41 -14.48 -26.04
C HIS A 520 -22.25 -13.04 -25.58
N PHE A 521 -23.04 -12.12 -26.12
CA PHE A 521 -23.04 -10.73 -25.68
C PHE A 521 -24.18 -10.46 -24.69
N HIS A 522 -23.84 -9.88 -23.53
CA HIS A 522 -24.84 -9.41 -22.58
C HIS A 522 -24.31 -8.24 -21.77
N SER A 523 -25.13 -7.19 -21.60
CA SER A 523 -24.82 -6.01 -20.77
C SER A 523 -23.44 -5.38 -21.05
N GLY A 524 -23.03 -5.30 -22.32
CA GLY A 524 -21.77 -4.65 -22.70
C GLY A 524 -20.51 -5.51 -22.58
N SER A 525 -20.64 -6.82 -22.34
CA SER A 525 -19.51 -7.74 -22.21
C SER A 525 -19.75 -9.05 -22.98
N HIS A 526 -18.65 -9.70 -23.38
CA HIS A 526 -18.64 -10.97 -24.09
C HIS A 526 -18.32 -12.11 -23.13
N HIS A 527 -19.13 -13.16 -23.18
CA HIS A 527 -19.11 -14.26 -22.22
C HIS A 527 -18.89 -15.59 -22.93
N ALA A 528 -18.11 -16.47 -22.31
CA ALA A 528 -18.05 -17.88 -22.68
C ALA A 528 -18.74 -18.74 -21.61
N HIS A 529 -19.26 -19.89 -22.03
CA HIS A 529 -19.71 -20.93 -21.12
C HIS A 529 -18.53 -21.84 -20.75
N MET A 530 -18.31 -21.99 -19.45
CA MET A 530 -17.35 -22.91 -18.86
C MET A 530 -18.11 -23.98 -18.09
N TYR A 531 -17.68 -25.22 -18.20
CA TYR A 531 -18.19 -26.32 -17.39
C TYR A 531 -17.10 -26.76 -16.43
N ILE A 532 -17.48 -26.92 -15.16
CA ILE A 532 -16.54 -27.19 -14.06
C ILE A 532 -17.04 -28.37 -13.23
N GLY A 533 -16.14 -29.32 -12.98
CA GLY A 533 -16.34 -30.44 -12.07
C GLY A 533 -17.09 -31.64 -12.64
N SER A 534 -17.23 -32.68 -11.80
CA SER A 534 -17.90 -33.93 -12.15
C SER A 534 -18.88 -34.34 -11.04
N PRO A 535 -20.21 -34.18 -11.23
CA PRO A 535 -20.88 -33.77 -12.47
C PRO A 535 -20.64 -32.30 -12.86
N PRO A 536 -20.73 -31.96 -14.16
CA PRO A 536 -20.47 -30.62 -14.68
C PRO A 536 -21.42 -29.57 -14.13
N GLN A 537 -20.87 -28.44 -13.71
CA GLN A 537 -21.59 -27.24 -13.32
C GLN A 537 -21.23 -26.11 -14.29
N ARG A 538 -22.23 -25.57 -15.00
CA ARG A 538 -22.03 -24.47 -15.95
C ARG A 538 -21.81 -23.16 -15.22
N GLN A 539 -20.83 -22.37 -15.68
CA GLN A 539 -20.60 -20.97 -15.31
C GLN A 539 -20.44 -20.13 -16.58
N THR A 540 -20.95 -18.90 -16.58
CA THR A 540 -20.92 -17.93 -17.68
C THR A 540 -19.94 -16.83 -17.30
N LEU A 541 -18.79 -16.78 -17.97
CA LEU A 541 -17.66 -15.95 -17.56
C LEU A 541 -17.32 -14.91 -18.63
N ILE A 542 -17.03 -13.68 -18.20
CA ILE A 542 -16.53 -12.60 -19.05
C ILE A 542 -15.15 -12.97 -19.57
N ILE A 543 -14.95 -12.83 -20.88
CA ILE A 543 -13.62 -12.98 -21.50
C ILE A 543 -12.80 -11.71 -21.26
N ASP A 544 -11.74 -11.82 -20.46
CA ASP A 544 -11.01 -10.66 -19.97
C ASP A 544 -9.49 -10.78 -20.20
N THR A 545 -9.00 -10.14 -21.25
CA THR A 545 -7.56 -10.05 -21.54
C THR A 545 -6.80 -9.08 -20.62
N GLY A 546 -7.51 -8.27 -19.81
CA GLY A 546 -6.96 -7.33 -18.84
C GLY A 546 -6.74 -7.93 -17.44
N SER A 547 -7.16 -9.17 -17.17
CA SER A 547 -6.97 -9.83 -15.87
C SER A 547 -6.37 -11.24 -15.95
N LYS A 548 -5.83 -11.69 -14.81
CA LYS A 548 -5.00 -12.90 -14.70
C LYS A 548 -5.75 -14.17 -14.34
N ALA A 549 -6.74 -14.06 -13.45
CA ALA A 549 -7.33 -15.22 -12.78
C ALA A 549 -8.74 -15.51 -13.31
N MET A 550 -9.05 -16.79 -13.48
CA MET A 550 -10.44 -17.23 -13.57
C MET A 550 -11.05 -17.23 -12.15
N ALA A 551 -12.18 -16.56 -11.95
CA ALA A 551 -12.86 -16.56 -10.63
C ALA A 551 -14.36 -16.26 -10.72
N PHE A 552 -15.17 -16.95 -9.90
CA PHE A 552 -16.63 -16.82 -9.84
C PHE A 552 -17.20 -17.26 -8.46
N PRO A 553 -18.40 -16.80 -8.04
CA PRO A 553 -19.04 -17.14 -6.77
C PRO A 553 -19.28 -18.62 -6.55
N CYS A 554 -18.88 -19.06 -5.36
CA CYS A 554 -19.18 -20.38 -4.86
C CYS A 554 -20.26 -20.38 -3.78
N LYS A 555 -20.79 -21.56 -3.48
CA LYS A 555 -21.80 -21.77 -2.44
C LYS A 555 -21.33 -21.31 -1.05
N THR A 556 -20.03 -21.26 -0.79
CA THR A 556 -19.45 -20.64 0.42
C THR A 556 -19.90 -19.19 0.62
N CYS A 557 -20.25 -18.48 -0.46
CA CYS A 557 -20.82 -17.13 -0.39
C CYS A 557 -22.27 -17.09 0.16
N LYS A 558 -23.01 -18.22 0.20
CA LYS A 558 -24.40 -18.26 0.70
C LYS A 558 -24.56 -18.01 2.21
N LYS A 559 -23.50 -18.04 3.01
CA LYS A 559 -23.56 -17.64 4.43
C LYS A 559 -23.89 -16.15 4.63
N CYS A 560 -23.92 -15.36 3.54
CA CYS A 560 -24.43 -14.00 3.47
C CYS A 560 -25.12 -13.80 2.11
N SER A 561 -26.44 -13.94 2.03
CA SER A 561 -27.22 -13.83 0.79
C SER A 561 -27.10 -12.46 0.07
N ALA A 562 -26.55 -11.44 0.74
CA ALA A 562 -26.27 -10.12 0.17
C ALA A 562 -24.81 -9.92 -0.29
N CYS A 563 -23.92 -10.91 -0.14
CA CYS A 563 -22.48 -10.71 -0.28
C CYS A 563 -21.94 -10.88 -1.71
N CYS A 564 -22.47 -11.79 -2.55
CA CYS A 564 -21.98 -11.97 -3.93
C CYS A 564 -22.96 -11.55 -5.03
N GLY A 565 -24.27 -11.43 -4.75
CA GLY A 565 -25.25 -11.02 -5.76
C GLY A 565 -25.90 -12.17 -6.51
N SER A 566 -26.66 -11.89 -7.58
CA SER A 566 -27.30 -12.93 -8.41
C SER A 566 -26.78 -12.85 -9.83
N HIS A 567 -26.48 -14.00 -10.42
CA HIS A 567 -25.84 -14.12 -11.74
C HIS A 567 -26.59 -15.09 -12.65
N ALA A 568 -26.05 -15.32 -13.85
CA ALA A 568 -26.64 -16.13 -14.90
C ALA A 568 -26.81 -17.62 -14.52
N SER A 569 -25.89 -18.16 -13.73
CA SER A 569 -25.91 -19.54 -13.26
C SER A 569 -25.95 -19.60 -11.72
N PRO A 570 -26.41 -20.73 -11.15
CA PRO A 570 -26.23 -20.99 -9.72
C PRO A 570 -24.75 -20.96 -9.34
N TYR A 571 -24.46 -20.54 -8.10
CA TYR A 571 -23.09 -20.57 -7.57
C TYR A 571 -22.51 -21.98 -7.64
N PHE A 572 -21.24 -22.07 -8.02
CA PHE A 572 -20.51 -23.32 -8.05
C PHE A 572 -20.45 -23.97 -6.65
N ASP A 573 -20.71 -25.26 -6.58
CA ASP A 573 -20.65 -26.05 -5.36
C ASP A 573 -19.50 -27.06 -5.47
N PRO A 574 -18.31 -26.76 -4.91
CA PRO A 574 -17.18 -27.68 -4.94
C PRO A 574 -17.52 -29.06 -4.36
N GLU A 575 -18.33 -29.10 -3.30
CA GLU A 575 -18.69 -30.32 -2.58
C GLU A 575 -19.54 -31.30 -3.41
N VAL A 576 -20.18 -30.82 -4.48
CA VAL A 576 -20.95 -31.67 -5.41
C VAL A 576 -20.04 -32.35 -6.43
N SER A 577 -18.88 -31.73 -6.74
CA SER A 577 -17.93 -32.28 -7.70
C SER A 577 -17.07 -33.36 -7.05
N THR A 578 -16.93 -34.51 -7.70
CA THR A 578 -16.06 -35.61 -7.25
C THR A 578 -14.59 -35.39 -7.65
N THR A 579 -14.33 -34.44 -8.54
CA THR A 579 -13.00 -34.10 -9.06
C THR A 579 -12.40 -32.85 -8.41
N HIS A 580 -13.16 -32.16 -7.53
CA HIS A 580 -12.67 -30.96 -6.85
C HIS A 580 -11.49 -31.27 -5.92
N ARG A 581 -10.54 -30.35 -5.88
CA ARG A 581 -9.42 -30.35 -4.96
C ARG A 581 -9.24 -28.95 -4.41
N VAL A 582 -9.32 -28.83 -3.09
CA VAL A 582 -9.06 -27.56 -2.42
C VAL A 582 -7.56 -27.40 -2.19
N SER A 583 -6.98 -26.34 -2.74
CA SER A 583 -5.55 -26.05 -2.60
C SER A 583 -5.22 -25.64 -1.16
N LYS A 584 -4.39 -26.45 -0.50
CA LYS A 584 -3.91 -26.19 0.85
C LYS A 584 -2.66 -25.33 0.85
N CYS A 585 -2.43 -24.64 1.97
CA CYS A 585 -1.24 -23.83 2.14
C CYS A 585 0.05 -24.66 2.09
N GLY A 586 0.99 -24.23 1.26
CA GLY A 586 2.21 -24.96 0.90
C GLY A 586 2.19 -25.60 -0.50
N SER A 587 1.01 -25.65 -1.15
CA SER A 587 0.84 -26.18 -2.50
C SER A 587 -0.17 -25.34 -3.31
N CYS A 588 -0.07 -24.01 -3.24
CA CYS A 588 -0.88 -23.13 -4.08
C CYS A 588 -0.42 -23.24 -5.54
N LEU A 589 -1.35 -23.48 -6.45
CA LEU A 589 -1.09 -23.72 -7.86
C LEU A 589 -1.12 -22.41 -8.67
N LEU A 590 -1.86 -21.39 -8.21
CA LEU A 590 -1.89 -20.06 -8.83
C LEU A 590 -0.73 -19.19 -8.34
N GLU A 591 0.51 -19.59 -8.65
CA GLU A 591 1.72 -18.86 -8.25
C GLU A 591 1.68 -17.37 -8.65
N GLY A 592 2.01 -16.48 -7.71
CA GLY A 592 2.00 -15.03 -7.92
C GLY A 592 0.60 -14.38 -7.96
N ILE A 593 -0.48 -15.17 -7.87
CA ILE A 593 -1.87 -14.69 -7.76
C ILE A 593 -2.44 -15.04 -6.39
N SER A 594 -2.37 -16.31 -6.01
CA SER A 594 -2.83 -16.80 -4.72
C SER A 594 -1.75 -16.75 -3.66
N SER A 595 -2.18 -16.51 -2.42
CA SER A 595 -1.30 -16.46 -1.28
C SER A 595 -1.96 -17.11 -0.08
N CYS A 596 -1.14 -17.62 0.81
CA CYS A 596 -1.58 -18.18 2.07
C CYS A 596 -1.26 -17.23 3.20
N SER A 597 -2.26 -16.99 4.06
CA SER A 597 -2.02 -16.35 5.34
C SER A 597 -1.30 -17.32 6.27
N LEU A 598 -0.46 -16.83 7.20
CA LEU A 598 0.32 -17.68 8.11
C LEU A 598 -0.53 -18.62 9.00
N PHE A 599 -1.83 -18.33 9.13
CA PHE A 599 -2.79 -19.11 9.93
C PHE A 599 -3.95 -19.65 9.09
N GLY A 600 -3.89 -19.49 7.77
CA GLY A 600 -4.88 -20.03 6.85
C GLY A 600 -4.49 -21.42 6.40
N ASP A 601 -5.48 -22.31 6.28
CA ASP A 601 -5.27 -23.64 5.71
C ASP A 601 -5.42 -23.65 4.18
N LEU A 602 -6.00 -22.59 3.60
CA LEU A 602 -6.38 -22.50 2.19
C LEU A 602 -5.68 -21.33 1.47
N CYS A 603 -5.33 -21.55 0.20
CA CYS A 603 -4.81 -20.50 -0.66
C CYS A 603 -5.93 -19.50 -1.01
N THR A 604 -5.68 -18.20 -0.82
CA THR A 604 -6.66 -17.14 -1.04
C THR A 604 -6.09 -15.99 -1.86
N PHE A 605 -6.96 -15.32 -2.61
CA PHE A 605 -6.60 -14.11 -3.35
C PHE A 605 -7.80 -13.19 -3.53
N SER A 606 -7.50 -11.95 -3.88
CA SER A 606 -8.52 -10.95 -4.18
C SER A 606 -8.18 -10.21 -5.46
N GLN A 607 -9.17 -9.56 -6.08
CA GLN A 607 -8.93 -8.65 -7.20
C GLN A 607 -9.73 -7.37 -6.98
N LYS A 608 -9.14 -6.24 -7.37
CA LYS A 608 -9.77 -4.92 -7.36
C LYS A 608 -9.68 -4.33 -8.76
N TYR A 609 -10.75 -3.66 -9.19
CA TYR A 609 -10.87 -3.05 -10.51
C TYR A 609 -10.88 -1.52 -10.40
N THR A 610 -10.51 -0.82 -11.47
CA THR A 610 -10.43 0.65 -11.53
C THR A 610 -11.76 1.33 -11.22
N GLU A 611 -12.87 0.67 -11.54
CA GLU A 611 -14.23 1.13 -11.20
C GLU A 611 -14.59 1.03 -9.70
N GLY A 612 -13.72 0.46 -8.87
CA GLY A 612 -13.91 0.32 -7.43
C GLY A 612 -14.53 -0.99 -6.97
N SER A 613 -14.92 -1.87 -7.91
CA SER A 613 -15.36 -3.22 -7.58
C SER A 613 -14.23 -4.11 -7.11
N SER A 614 -14.56 -5.12 -6.31
CA SER A 614 -13.59 -6.08 -5.81
C SER A 614 -14.23 -7.40 -5.42
N TRP A 615 -13.44 -8.47 -5.44
CA TRP A 615 -13.85 -9.78 -4.93
C TRP A 615 -12.68 -10.48 -4.22
N THR A 616 -13.02 -11.43 -3.35
CA THR A 616 -12.09 -12.33 -2.65
C THR A 616 -12.47 -13.77 -2.94
N ALA A 617 -11.49 -14.65 -3.12
CA ALA A 617 -11.67 -16.04 -3.50
C ALA A 617 -10.70 -16.98 -2.77
N THR A 618 -11.12 -18.23 -2.60
CA THR A 618 -10.25 -19.35 -2.25
C THR A 618 -9.86 -20.10 -3.52
N GLU A 619 -8.63 -20.56 -3.63
CA GLU A 619 -8.18 -21.37 -4.76
C GLU A 619 -8.76 -22.78 -4.70
N VAL A 620 -9.32 -23.22 -5.82
CA VAL A 620 -9.84 -24.56 -6.04
C VAL A 620 -9.32 -25.05 -7.38
N GLU A 621 -8.89 -26.30 -7.42
CA GLU A 621 -8.61 -27.02 -8.66
C GLU A 621 -9.79 -27.95 -8.96
N ASP A 622 -10.25 -27.95 -10.19
CA ASP A 622 -11.21 -28.93 -10.68
C ASP A 622 -11.01 -29.13 -12.19
N VAL A 623 -11.68 -30.11 -12.78
CA VAL A 623 -11.69 -30.31 -14.23
C VAL A 623 -12.55 -29.23 -14.87
N VAL A 624 -12.00 -28.52 -15.86
CA VAL A 624 -12.69 -27.44 -16.58
C VAL A 624 -12.58 -27.61 -18.08
N TRP A 625 -13.58 -27.15 -18.82
CA TRP A 625 -13.53 -27.01 -20.28
C TRP A 625 -14.43 -25.89 -20.76
N LEU A 626 -14.06 -25.30 -21.90
CA LEU A 626 -14.90 -24.38 -22.67
C LEU A 626 -16.00 -25.19 -23.36
N GLY A 627 -17.24 -24.69 -23.30
CA GLY A 627 -18.39 -25.41 -23.82
C GLY A 627 -19.36 -24.56 -24.63
N THR A 628 -20.25 -25.24 -25.34
CA THR A 628 -21.37 -24.64 -26.05
C THR A 628 -22.60 -24.50 -25.13
N PRO A 629 -23.64 -23.75 -25.55
CA PRO A 629 -24.90 -23.65 -24.80
C PRO A 629 -25.60 -24.99 -24.54
N ASP A 630 -25.36 -26.01 -25.39
CA ASP A 630 -25.92 -27.35 -25.24
C ASP A 630 -24.98 -28.23 -24.41
N VAL A 631 -25.46 -28.64 -23.23
CA VAL A 631 -24.69 -29.49 -22.29
C VAL A 631 -24.40 -30.86 -22.89
N VAL A 632 -25.29 -31.40 -23.73
CA VAL A 632 -25.15 -32.75 -24.31
C VAL A 632 -24.10 -32.74 -25.42
N GLU A 633 -24.19 -31.78 -26.34
CA GLU A 633 -23.17 -31.53 -27.38
C GLU A 633 -21.80 -31.24 -26.74
N CYS A 634 -21.78 -30.44 -25.68
CA CYS A 634 -20.56 -30.11 -24.95
C CYS A 634 -19.89 -31.34 -24.29
N LEU A 635 -20.68 -32.26 -23.73
CA LEU A 635 -20.17 -33.49 -23.13
C LEU A 635 -19.64 -34.48 -24.17
N GLU A 636 -20.21 -34.51 -25.37
CA GLU A 636 -19.81 -35.41 -26.45
C GLU A 636 -18.60 -34.87 -27.24
N ASP A 637 -18.57 -33.58 -27.58
CA ASP A 637 -17.59 -33.00 -28.51
C ASP A 637 -16.41 -32.27 -27.82
N HIS A 638 -16.62 -31.69 -26.64
CA HIS A 638 -15.64 -30.77 -26.02
C HIS A 638 -15.00 -31.35 -24.76
N MET A 639 -15.74 -32.13 -23.95
CA MET A 639 -15.18 -32.72 -22.73
C MET A 639 -14.03 -33.71 -23.02
N GLY A 640 -14.11 -34.48 -24.11
CA GLY A 640 -13.06 -35.43 -24.50
C GLY A 640 -11.80 -34.78 -25.09
N THR A 641 -11.86 -33.52 -25.51
CA THR A 641 -10.84 -32.84 -26.31
C THR A 641 -10.23 -31.61 -25.62
N LEU A 642 -10.95 -30.98 -24.69
CA LEU A 642 -10.56 -29.71 -24.05
C LEU A 642 -10.57 -29.74 -22.52
N ALA A 643 -11.03 -30.83 -21.89
CA ALA A 643 -11.09 -30.91 -20.44
C ALA A 643 -9.71 -31.09 -19.81
N ILE A 644 -9.37 -30.20 -18.89
CA ILE A 644 -8.10 -30.23 -18.16
C ILE A 644 -8.31 -29.94 -16.67
N PRO A 645 -7.49 -30.49 -15.76
CA PRO A 645 -7.42 -29.99 -14.41
C PRO A 645 -6.90 -28.55 -14.43
N TYR A 646 -7.61 -27.65 -13.77
CA TYR A 646 -7.25 -26.23 -13.78
C TYR A 646 -7.63 -25.55 -12.47
N SER A 647 -6.75 -24.67 -12.02
CA SER A 647 -6.93 -23.94 -10.76
C SER A 647 -7.62 -22.59 -11.00
N PHE A 648 -8.59 -22.26 -10.15
CA PHE A 648 -9.37 -21.04 -10.25
C PHE A 648 -9.83 -20.52 -8.88
N GLY A 649 -10.39 -19.32 -8.89
CA GLY A 649 -10.87 -18.61 -7.71
C GLY A 649 -12.34 -18.90 -7.42
N CYS A 650 -12.60 -19.59 -6.33
CA CYS A 650 -13.92 -19.80 -5.77
C CYS A 650 -14.27 -18.58 -4.88
N GLN A 651 -15.02 -17.61 -5.41
CA GLN A 651 -15.27 -16.34 -4.74
C GLN A 651 -16.13 -16.52 -3.48
N THR A 652 -15.66 -15.93 -2.39
CA THR A 652 -16.29 -15.92 -1.06
C THR A 652 -16.96 -14.58 -0.75
N SER A 653 -16.59 -13.52 -1.48
CA SER A 653 -17.19 -12.19 -1.34
C SER A 653 -17.00 -11.37 -2.62
N SER A 654 -18.02 -10.60 -3.01
CA SER A 654 -17.95 -9.67 -4.14
C SER A 654 -18.51 -8.29 -3.75
N LYS A 655 -18.03 -7.21 -4.35
CA LYS A 655 -18.42 -5.82 -4.06
C LYS A 655 -18.50 -5.02 -5.36
N GLY A 656 -19.26 -3.91 -5.34
CA GLY A 656 -19.43 -3.05 -6.50
C GLY A 656 -20.32 -3.66 -7.57
N LEU A 657 -19.99 -3.45 -8.84
CA LEU A 657 -20.76 -3.94 -9.99
C LEU A 657 -20.84 -5.47 -10.04
N PHE A 658 -19.84 -6.18 -9.49
CA PHE A 658 -19.85 -7.65 -9.45
C PHE A 658 -21.03 -8.24 -8.68
N ARG A 659 -21.75 -7.47 -7.84
CA ARG A 659 -22.98 -7.96 -7.21
C ARG A 659 -24.21 -7.89 -8.12
N LYS A 660 -24.16 -7.07 -9.15
CA LYS A 660 -25.28 -6.74 -10.03
C LYS A 660 -25.05 -7.20 -11.47
N GLN A 661 -23.86 -7.69 -11.78
CA GLN A 661 -23.50 -8.16 -13.11
C GLN A 661 -24.26 -9.44 -13.46
N TYR A 662 -24.50 -9.63 -14.76
CA TYR A 662 -25.10 -10.84 -15.30
C TYR A 662 -24.15 -12.04 -15.21
N ALA A 663 -22.87 -11.86 -15.56
CA ALA A 663 -21.89 -12.93 -15.58
C ALA A 663 -21.64 -13.53 -14.19
N ASP A 664 -21.37 -14.83 -14.16
CA ASP A 664 -20.99 -15.52 -12.93
C ASP A 664 -19.60 -15.07 -12.48
N GLY A 665 -18.72 -14.68 -13.40
CA GLY A 665 -17.39 -14.20 -13.04
C GLY A 665 -16.56 -13.84 -14.25
N ILE A 666 -15.25 -14.02 -14.13
CA ILE A 666 -14.28 -13.67 -15.17
C ILE A 666 -13.43 -14.88 -15.53
N LEU A 667 -13.14 -15.03 -16.82
CA LEU A 667 -12.08 -15.85 -17.38
C LEU A 667 -10.92 -14.94 -17.78
N GLY A 668 -9.90 -14.86 -16.92
CA GLY A 668 -8.69 -14.06 -17.18
C GLY A 668 -7.82 -14.69 -18.27
N LEU A 669 -7.53 -13.93 -19.33
CA LEU A 669 -6.76 -14.35 -20.50
C LEU A 669 -5.48 -13.52 -20.71
N SER A 670 -5.05 -12.73 -19.72
CA SER A 670 -3.80 -11.96 -19.81
C SER A 670 -2.54 -12.83 -20.02
N ILE A 671 -1.40 -12.18 -20.29
CA ILE A 671 -0.07 -12.80 -20.44
C ILE A 671 0.46 -13.28 -19.08
N HIS A 672 -0.25 -14.21 -18.44
CA HIS A 672 0.15 -14.81 -17.18
C HIS A 672 0.27 -16.32 -17.32
N ASP A 673 1.19 -16.92 -16.57
CA ASP A 673 1.48 -18.35 -16.66
C ASP A 673 0.32 -19.24 -16.17
N SER A 674 -0.62 -18.65 -15.44
CA SER A 674 -1.85 -19.31 -15.00
C SER A 674 -2.99 -19.20 -16.02
N SER A 675 -2.78 -18.70 -17.24
CA SER A 675 -3.84 -18.56 -18.23
C SER A 675 -4.31 -19.93 -18.75
N LEU A 676 -5.63 -20.08 -18.95
CA LEU A 676 -6.22 -21.30 -19.49
C LEU A 676 -5.62 -21.69 -20.84
N ILE A 677 -5.32 -20.70 -21.69
CA ILE A 677 -4.73 -20.92 -23.02
C ILE A 677 -3.36 -21.60 -22.90
N ARG A 678 -2.54 -21.15 -21.93
CA ARG A 678 -1.25 -21.76 -21.68
C ARG A 678 -1.40 -23.18 -21.15
N ALA A 679 -2.37 -23.43 -20.26
CA ALA A 679 -2.63 -24.77 -19.75
C ALA A 679 -3.03 -25.74 -20.87
N LEU A 680 -3.94 -25.34 -21.76
CA LEU A 680 -4.32 -26.13 -22.94
C LEU A 680 -3.14 -26.42 -23.87
N TYR A 681 -2.24 -25.44 -24.06
CA TYR A 681 -1.04 -25.62 -24.87
C TYR A 681 -0.05 -26.61 -24.23
N LEU A 682 0.16 -26.53 -22.91
CA LEU A 682 1.06 -27.44 -22.19
C LEU A 682 0.56 -28.88 -22.18
N GLU A 683 -0.77 -29.07 -22.16
CA GLU A 683 -1.42 -30.39 -22.33
C GLU A 683 -1.45 -30.87 -23.80
N GLY A 684 -0.95 -30.06 -24.74
CA GLY A 684 -0.89 -30.41 -26.17
C GLY A 684 -2.25 -30.42 -26.87
N LEU A 685 -3.28 -29.80 -26.28
CA LEU A 685 -4.64 -29.75 -26.83
C LEU A 685 -4.80 -28.66 -27.90
N ILE A 686 -3.93 -27.65 -27.87
CA ILE A 686 -3.87 -26.60 -28.90
C ILE A 686 -2.45 -26.51 -29.48
N PRO A 687 -2.32 -26.23 -30.78
CA PRO A 687 -1.02 -26.27 -31.47
C PRO A 687 -0.05 -25.17 -31.06
N ARG A 688 -0.55 -24.07 -30.48
CA ARG A 688 0.25 -22.90 -30.09
C ARG A 688 -0.35 -22.22 -28.86
N ASN A 689 0.51 -21.62 -28.03
CA ASN A 689 0.06 -20.72 -26.96
C ASN A 689 -0.39 -19.38 -27.56
N ALA A 690 -1.56 -19.41 -28.20
CA ALA A 690 -2.18 -18.29 -28.88
C ALA A 690 -3.70 -18.49 -28.88
N PHE A 691 -4.45 -17.40 -29.00
CA PHE A 691 -5.89 -17.41 -29.21
C PHE A 691 -6.31 -16.18 -29.99
N SER A 692 -7.51 -16.19 -30.56
CA SER A 692 -8.07 -15.02 -31.23
C SER A 692 -9.47 -14.67 -30.75
N LEU A 693 -9.78 -13.38 -30.78
CA LEU A 693 -11.10 -12.84 -30.45
C LEU A 693 -11.69 -12.14 -31.67
N CYS A 694 -12.90 -12.53 -32.05
CA CYS A 694 -13.66 -11.92 -33.13
C CYS A 694 -15.04 -11.50 -32.60
N PHE A 695 -15.19 -10.22 -32.21
CA PHE A 695 -16.38 -9.73 -31.52
C PHE A 695 -17.44 -9.16 -32.47
N THR A 696 -18.71 -9.29 -32.06
CA THR A 696 -19.88 -8.65 -32.65
C THR A 696 -20.77 -8.05 -31.56
N HIS A 697 -21.75 -7.22 -31.95
CA HIS A 697 -22.74 -6.65 -31.03
C HIS A 697 -23.75 -7.68 -30.44
N VAL A 698 -23.73 -8.92 -30.94
CA VAL A 698 -24.65 -10.00 -30.50
C VAL A 698 -23.90 -11.20 -29.93
N GLY A 699 -22.57 -11.21 -29.98
CA GLY A 699 -21.73 -12.32 -29.54
C GLY A 699 -20.35 -12.27 -30.18
N GLY A 700 -19.88 -13.40 -30.68
CA GLY A 700 -18.62 -13.50 -31.41
C GLY A 700 -18.00 -14.88 -31.29
N HIS A 701 -16.69 -14.95 -31.49
CA HIS A 701 -15.94 -16.21 -31.43
C HIS A 701 -14.63 -16.04 -30.67
N LEU A 702 -14.26 -17.09 -29.93
CA LEU A 702 -12.94 -17.32 -29.35
C LEU A 702 -12.30 -18.49 -30.09
N SER A 703 -11.19 -18.25 -30.79
CA SER A 703 -10.44 -19.30 -31.48
C SER A 703 -9.23 -19.70 -30.66
N LEU A 704 -8.97 -21.00 -30.50
CA LEU A 704 -7.87 -21.49 -29.67
C LEU A 704 -6.72 -22.02 -30.53
N GLY A 705 -5.49 -21.69 -30.15
CA GLY A 705 -4.29 -22.18 -30.82
C GLY A 705 -3.86 -21.41 -32.05
N GLY A 706 -4.54 -20.32 -32.42
CA GLY A 706 -4.25 -19.61 -33.65
C GLY A 706 -5.24 -18.51 -33.99
N SER A 707 -5.14 -18.03 -35.22
CA SER A 707 -6.10 -17.10 -35.82
C SER A 707 -7.41 -17.79 -36.16
N LEU A 708 -8.47 -17.02 -36.41
CA LEU A 708 -9.73 -17.57 -36.89
C LEU A 708 -9.49 -18.45 -38.15
N PRO A 709 -10.10 -19.65 -38.26
CA PRO A 709 -9.91 -20.52 -39.42
C PRO A 709 -10.65 -20.03 -40.65
N VAL A 710 -9.94 -19.70 -41.74
CA VAL A 710 -10.62 -19.11 -42.89
C VAL A 710 -9.99 -19.24 -44.29
N PRO A 711 -10.86 -19.26 -45.33
CA PRO A 711 -10.61 -18.52 -46.57
C PRO A 711 -11.57 -17.32 -46.89
N THR A 712 -12.78 -17.18 -46.32
CA THR A 712 -13.82 -16.17 -46.69
C THR A 712 -14.19 -15.06 -45.69
N GLN A 713 -13.68 -15.04 -44.47
CA GLN A 713 -14.01 -14.09 -43.41
C GLN A 713 -13.00 -12.94 -43.28
N TYR A 714 -11.74 -13.08 -43.72
CA TYR A 714 -10.83 -11.94 -43.75
C TYR A 714 -11.15 -11.01 -44.91
N MET A 715 -11.35 -9.74 -44.60
CA MET A 715 -11.55 -8.68 -45.59
C MET A 715 -10.23 -7.98 -45.97
N GLY A 716 -9.09 -8.51 -45.50
CA GLY A 716 -7.72 -8.07 -45.76
C GLY A 716 -6.67 -9.07 -45.24
N GLY A 717 -5.38 -8.80 -45.46
CA GLY A 717 -4.30 -9.63 -44.90
C GLY A 717 -4.11 -9.36 -43.39
N MET A 718 -3.70 -10.37 -42.63
CA MET A 718 -3.34 -10.19 -41.21
C MET A 718 -2.01 -9.45 -41.09
N THR A 719 -2.00 -8.42 -40.25
CA THR A 719 -0.81 -7.66 -39.88
C THR A 719 -0.43 -7.95 -38.43
N THR A 720 0.84 -7.85 -38.07
CA THR A 720 1.28 -8.13 -36.69
C THR A 720 2.06 -6.98 -36.10
N THR A 721 1.84 -6.70 -34.82
CA THR A 721 2.61 -5.72 -34.05
C THR A 721 3.21 -6.41 -32.81
N PRO A 722 4.47 -6.12 -32.46
CA PRO A 722 5.11 -6.72 -31.28
C PRO A 722 4.40 -6.27 -29.99
N ILE A 723 4.35 -7.17 -29.02
CA ILE A 723 4.00 -6.84 -27.64
C ILE A 723 5.19 -6.06 -27.04
N THR A 724 4.93 -4.98 -26.32
CA THR A 724 5.97 -4.06 -25.83
C THR A 724 6.34 -4.23 -24.37
N HIS A 725 5.48 -4.86 -23.57
CA HIS A 725 5.65 -4.99 -22.13
C HIS A 725 5.25 -6.37 -21.61
N GLU A 726 6.12 -6.99 -20.79
CA GLU A 726 5.88 -8.30 -20.16
C GLU A 726 5.23 -8.20 -18.76
N HIS A 727 4.53 -7.11 -18.45
CA HIS A 727 3.92 -6.88 -17.14
C HIS A 727 2.50 -7.50 -16.99
N GLY A 728 2.20 -8.53 -17.78
CA GLY A 728 0.91 -9.24 -17.74
C GLY A 728 -0.24 -8.54 -18.47
N TYR A 729 0.05 -7.72 -19.49
CA TYR A 729 -0.95 -7.08 -20.36
C TYR A 729 -0.54 -7.22 -21.82
N TYR A 730 -1.52 -7.25 -22.73
CA TYR A 730 -1.27 -7.18 -24.18
C TYR A 730 -1.06 -5.74 -24.63
N SER A 731 0.10 -5.19 -24.25
CA SER A 731 0.49 -3.82 -24.59
C SER A 731 1.21 -3.77 -25.94
N VAL A 732 0.87 -2.78 -26.76
CA VAL A 732 1.52 -2.50 -28.06
C VAL A 732 1.96 -1.04 -28.16
N GLU A 733 2.88 -0.74 -29.08
CA GLU A 733 3.30 0.63 -29.39
C GLU A 733 2.38 1.26 -30.44
N VAL A 734 1.77 2.39 -30.09
CA VAL A 734 1.05 3.26 -31.02
C VAL A 734 2.05 4.15 -31.74
N VAL A 735 1.98 4.20 -33.06
CA VAL A 735 2.82 5.05 -33.92
C VAL A 735 2.04 6.18 -34.59
N SER A 736 0.73 6.04 -34.72
CA SER A 736 -0.14 7.09 -35.28
C SER A 736 -1.59 6.97 -34.84
N LEU A 737 -2.31 8.09 -34.90
CA LEU A 737 -3.77 8.15 -34.81
C LEU A 737 -4.32 8.96 -35.98
N SER A 738 -5.36 8.45 -36.62
CA SER A 738 -6.02 9.06 -37.77
C SER A 738 -7.52 9.21 -37.53
N ILE A 739 -8.09 10.30 -38.05
CA ILE A 739 -9.54 10.55 -38.10
C ILE A 739 -9.94 10.57 -39.57
N GLY A 740 -10.77 9.60 -39.98
CA GLY A 740 -10.97 9.29 -41.40
C GLY A 740 -9.65 8.93 -42.07
N GLU A 741 -9.35 9.55 -43.21
CA GLU A 741 -8.11 9.31 -43.97
C GLU A 741 -6.92 10.19 -43.49
N LYS A 742 -7.15 11.10 -42.54
CA LYS A 742 -6.13 12.07 -42.11
C LYS A 742 -5.42 11.60 -40.85
N ILE A 743 -4.10 11.45 -40.92
CA ILE A 743 -3.24 11.29 -39.74
C ILE A 743 -3.25 12.59 -38.94
N ILE A 744 -3.69 12.51 -37.68
CA ILE A 744 -3.79 13.65 -36.77
C ILE A 744 -2.70 13.64 -35.70
N ILE A 745 -2.16 12.47 -35.38
CA ILE A 745 -1.04 12.28 -34.45
C ILE A 745 -0.07 11.29 -35.09
N SER A 746 1.20 11.67 -35.10
CA SER A 746 2.33 10.83 -35.47
C SER A 746 3.57 11.40 -34.79
N LYS A 747 4.68 10.67 -34.87
CA LYS A 747 5.97 11.14 -34.36
C LYS A 747 6.40 12.50 -34.94
N ASP A 748 6.04 12.78 -36.20
CA ASP A 748 6.40 14.02 -36.89
C ASP A 748 5.43 15.19 -36.61
N LEU A 749 4.20 14.88 -36.18
CA LEU A 749 3.15 15.88 -35.91
C LEU A 749 3.06 16.26 -34.42
N TYR A 750 3.01 15.26 -33.53
CA TYR A 750 2.79 15.43 -32.09
C TYR A 750 3.48 14.29 -31.31
N SER A 751 4.81 14.34 -31.16
CA SER A 751 5.56 13.34 -30.40
C SER A 751 5.08 13.22 -28.95
N ASP A 752 4.85 14.32 -28.25
CA ASP A 752 4.44 14.30 -26.83
C ASP A 752 3.06 13.63 -26.62
N LEU A 753 2.12 13.81 -27.55
CA LEU A 753 0.80 13.16 -27.47
C LEU A 753 0.90 11.66 -27.77
N LEU A 754 1.81 11.28 -28.67
CA LEU A 754 2.11 9.88 -28.95
C LEU A 754 2.77 9.21 -27.73
N ASP A 755 3.67 9.92 -27.05
CA ASP A 755 4.28 9.46 -25.81
C ASP A 755 3.23 9.28 -24.71
N ASP A 756 2.26 10.20 -24.59
CA ASP A 756 1.14 10.05 -23.65
C ASP A 756 0.31 8.79 -23.94
N MET A 757 0.01 8.49 -25.21
CA MET A 757 -0.72 7.27 -25.61
C MET A 757 0.04 5.98 -25.27
N ASN A 758 1.37 6.03 -25.29
CA ASN A 758 2.27 4.90 -25.01
C ASN A 758 2.79 4.86 -23.56
N SER A 759 2.43 5.83 -22.72
CA SER A 759 2.88 5.91 -21.33
C SER A 759 2.05 5.01 -20.40
N GLY A 760 2.48 4.87 -19.14
CA GLY A 760 1.77 4.06 -18.15
C GLY A 760 1.87 2.56 -18.47
N LYS A 761 0.73 1.93 -18.80
CA LYS A 761 0.66 0.51 -19.24
C LYS A 761 0.88 0.34 -20.75
N GLY A 762 1.15 1.42 -21.48
CA GLY A 762 1.14 1.44 -22.94
C GLY A 762 -0.29 1.48 -23.49
N CYS A 763 -0.44 1.06 -24.75
CA CYS A 763 -1.74 0.83 -25.37
C CYS A 763 -2.14 -0.64 -25.19
N ILE A 764 -3.14 -0.92 -24.35
CA ILE A 764 -3.56 -2.28 -24.00
C ILE A 764 -4.81 -2.72 -24.78
N PHE A 765 -4.82 -3.96 -25.22
CA PHE A 765 -6.04 -4.64 -25.70
C PHE A 765 -6.74 -5.31 -24.50
N ASP A 766 -7.87 -4.76 -24.09
CA ASP A 766 -8.62 -5.20 -22.90
C ASP A 766 -10.08 -5.56 -23.26
N SER A 767 -10.33 -6.85 -23.50
CA SER A 767 -11.66 -7.37 -23.82
C SER A 767 -12.63 -7.32 -22.64
N GLY A 768 -12.13 -7.22 -21.41
CA GLY A 768 -12.94 -7.12 -20.19
C GLY A 768 -13.54 -5.72 -20.00
N THR A 769 -13.05 -4.74 -20.74
CA THR A 769 -13.52 -3.35 -20.72
C THR A 769 -14.41 -3.09 -21.94
N THR A 770 -15.66 -2.63 -21.73
CA THR A 770 -16.62 -2.35 -22.82
C THR A 770 -16.18 -1.22 -23.74
N ASP A 771 -15.72 -0.13 -23.14
CA ASP A 771 -15.48 1.17 -23.81
C ASP A 771 -13.98 1.39 -24.06
N SER A 772 -13.62 2.29 -24.99
CA SER A 772 -12.21 2.60 -25.28
C SER A 772 -11.81 3.93 -24.66
N PHE A 773 -10.64 3.96 -24.04
CA PHE A 773 -10.16 5.09 -23.27
C PHE A 773 -8.80 5.57 -23.78
N PHE A 774 -8.68 6.87 -24.00
CA PHE A 774 -7.48 7.54 -24.49
C PHE A 774 -7.08 8.68 -23.54
N PRO A 775 -5.81 9.12 -23.59
CA PRO A 775 -5.35 10.19 -22.73
C PRO A 775 -6.13 11.49 -22.93
N SER A 776 -6.43 12.16 -21.83
CA SER A 776 -7.15 13.43 -21.84
C SER A 776 -6.42 14.57 -22.57
N SER A 777 -5.10 14.44 -22.78
CA SER A 777 -4.29 15.37 -23.58
C SER A 777 -4.70 15.38 -25.07
N LEU A 778 -5.28 14.28 -25.58
CA LEU A 778 -5.75 14.18 -26.97
C LEU A 778 -7.04 14.96 -27.22
N ARG A 779 -7.77 15.35 -26.17
CA ARG A 779 -9.14 15.90 -26.28
C ARG A 779 -9.26 17.04 -27.28
N LYS A 780 -8.30 17.96 -27.27
CA LYS A 780 -8.29 19.11 -28.18
C LYS A 780 -8.04 18.68 -29.63
N VAL A 781 -6.96 17.92 -29.87
CA VAL A 781 -6.55 17.54 -31.23
C VAL A 781 -7.58 16.62 -31.89
N VAL A 782 -8.10 15.64 -31.14
CA VAL A 782 -9.16 14.75 -31.63
C VAL A 782 -10.46 15.53 -31.84
N GLY A 783 -10.86 16.39 -30.88
CA GLY A 783 -12.06 17.22 -31.01
C GLY A 783 -12.02 18.12 -32.25
N ASP A 784 -10.92 18.84 -32.46
CA ASP A 784 -10.72 19.72 -33.61
C ASP A 784 -10.74 18.94 -34.93
N ALA A 785 -10.10 17.77 -34.98
CA ALA A 785 -10.08 16.92 -36.16
C ALA A 785 -11.46 16.36 -36.52
N VAL A 786 -12.23 15.94 -35.51
CA VAL A 786 -13.59 15.44 -35.71
C VAL A 786 -14.52 16.55 -36.18
N MET A 787 -14.46 17.73 -35.57
CA MET A 787 -15.26 18.89 -36.00
C MET A 787 -14.93 19.32 -37.43
N ALA A 788 -13.66 19.20 -37.84
CA ALA A 788 -13.24 19.47 -39.21
C ALA A 788 -13.73 18.39 -40.20
N TYR A 789 -13.90 17.14 -39.76
CA TYR A 789 -14.39 16.05 -40.60
C TYR A 789 -15.91 16.12 -40.83
N SER A 790 -16.68 16.50 -39.81
CA SER A 790 -18.14 16.48 -39.86
C SER A 790 -18.77 17.67 -39.13
N SER A 791 -19.40 18.57 -39.88
CA SER A 791 -20.08 19.75 -39.35
C SER A 791 -21.33 19.44 -38.52
N SER A 792 -21.82 18.19 -38.57
CA SER A 792 -22.94 17.70 -37.76
C SER A 792 -22.56 17.31 -36.33
N LEU A 793 -21.27 17.37 -35.97
CA LEU A 793 -20.78 17.01 -34.64
C LEU A 793 -20.60 18.23 -33.74
N THR A 794 -21.35 18.26 -32.63
CA THR A 794 -21.06 19.13 -31.49
C THR A 794 -20.22 18.36 -30.48
N ASP A 795 -18.90 18.42 -30.63
CA ASP A 795 -17.88 18.13 -29.62
C ASP A 795 -17.76 16.66 -29.13
N PHE A 796 -16.55 16.07 -29.20
CA PHE A 796 -16.17 14.83 -28.50
C PHE A 796 -16.02 15.06 -26.97
N SER A 797 -16.84 15.97 -26.43
CA SER A 797 -16.75 16.44 -25.06
C SER A 797 -17.30 15.42 -24.07
N THR A 798 -16.70 15.40 -22.88
CA THR A 798 -17.13 14.58 -21.75
C THR A 798 -18.51 14.96 -21.20
N THR A 799 -19.03 16.16 -21.50
CA THR A 799 -20.30 16.66 -20.92
C THR A 799 -21.55 16.38 -21.74
N MET A 800 -21.45 16.08 -23.05
CA MET A 800 -22.62 15.79 -23.91
C MET A 800 -22.40 14.56 -24.82
N ARG A 801 -22.08 13.41 -24.22
CA ARG A 801 -21.81 12.17 -24.98
C ARG A 801 -23.03 11.54 -25.65
N ARG A 802 -24.24 11.87 -25.19
CA ARG A 802 -25.50 11.37 -25.76
C ARG A 802 -26.13 12.45 -26.66
N HIS A 803 -26.27 12.14 -27.94
CA HIS A 803 -26.84 13.03 -28.94
C HIS A 803 -27.79 12.29 -29.88
N THR A 804 -28.71 13.03 -30.48
CA THR A 804 -29.72 12.44 -31.37
C THR A 804 -29.25 12.54 -32.83
N TYR A 805 -29.19 11.41 -33.53
CA TYR A 805 -28.68 11.33 -34.90
C TYR A 805 -29.75 10.82 -35.87
N THR A 806 -29.84 11.44 -37.05
CA THR A 806 -30.45 10.80 -38.23
C THR A 806 -29.48 9.76 -38.79
N PHE A 807 -29.97 8.79 -39.56
CA PHE A 807 -29.12 7.79 -40.21
C PHE A 807 -28.05 8.45 -41.10
N GLU A 808 -28.43 9.48 -41.85
CA GLU A 808 -27.50 10.24 -42.70
C GLU A 808 -26.42 10.99 -41.89
N ALA A 809 -26.78 11.56 -40.73
CA ALA A 809 -25.80 12.21 -39.86
C ALA A 809 -24.83 11.20 -39.23
N PHE A 810 -25.33 10.02 -38.86
CA PHE A 810 -24.52 8.91 -38.37
C PHE A 810 -23.51 8.41 -39.42
N GLN A 811 -23.92 8.27 -40.68
CA GLN A 811 -23.02 7.85 -41.77
C GLN A 811 -21.88 8.84 -42.05
N ARG A 812 -22.00 10.09 -41.59
CA ARG A 812 -20.94 11.13 -41.71
C ARG A 812 -20.02 11.19 -40.50
N LEU A 813 -20.15 10.27 -39.55
CA LEU A 813 -19.23 10.16 -38.43
C LEU A 813 -17.88 9.58 -38.91
N PRO A 814 -16.74 10.09 -38.40
CA PRO A 814 -15.43 9.59 -38.81
C PRO A 814 -15.12 8.22 -38.21
N SER A 815 -14.36 7.41 -38.95
CA SER A 815 -13.63 6.29 -38.35
C SER A 815 -12.38 6.79 -37.61
N LEU A 816 -11.97 6.05 -36.58
CA LEU A 816 -10.71 6.28 -35.86
C LEU A 816 -9.76 5.14 -36.23
N THR A 817 -8.61 5.44 -36.83
CA THR A 817 -7.60 4.42 -37.16
C THR A 817 -6.35 4.63 -36.33
N ILE A 818 -5.98 3.63 -35.54
CA ILE A 818 -4.77 3.60 -34.73
C ILE A 818 -3.73 2.79 -35.49
N GLY A 819 -2.59 3.39 -35.76
CA GLY A 819 -1.44 2.71 -36.33
C GLY A 819 -0.49 2.23 -35.25
N PHE A 820 0.03 1.02 -35.43
CA PHE A 820 1.02 0.39 -34.56
C PHE A 820 2.33 0.12 -35.34
N ALA A 821 3.31 -0.42 -34.64
CA ALA A 821 4.53 -0.93 -35.25
C ALA A 821 4.23 -1.94 -36.38
N ASN A 822 5.20 -2.11 -37.30
CA ASN A 822 5.07 -2.94 -38.51
C ASN A 822 3.91 -2.56 -39.46
N ASN A 823 3.42 -1.31 -39.40
CA ASN A 823 2.27 -0.83 -40.18
C ASN A 823 0.97 -1.61 -39.92
N ALA A 824 0.85 -2.26 -38.76
CA ALA A 824 -0.41 -2.84 -38.34
C ALA A 824 -1.39 -1.71 -37.97
N ASN A 825 -2.64 -1.81 -38.40
CA ASN A 825 -3.65 -0.78 -38.17
C ASN A 825 -4.92 -1.40 -37.59
N LEU A 826 -5.53 -0.72 -36.61
CA LEU A 826 -6.86 -1.04 -36.10
C LEU A 826 -7.80 0.13 -36.38
N THR A 827 -8.89 -0.13 -37.09
CA THR A 827 -9.90 0.87 -37.45
C THR A 827 -11.18 0.66 -36.66
N ILE A 828 -11.58 1.67 -35.89
CA ILE A 828 -12.83 1.70 -35.13
C ILE A 828 -13.87 2.48 -35.94
N LEU A 829 -14.94 1.80 -36.35
CA LEU A 829 -16.02 2.38 -37.15
C LEU A 829 -17.09 3.06 -36.28
N PRO A 830 -17.91 3.97 -36.84
CA PRO A 830 -18.98 4.65 -36.10
C PRO A 830 -19.95 3.75 -35.34
N ASP A 831 -20.35 2.62 -35.92
CA ASP A 831 -21.17 1.59 -35.29
C ASP A 831 -20.45 0.88 -34.13
N HIS A 832 -19.12 0.79 -34.17
CA HIS A 832 -18.36 0.19 -33.08
C HIS A 832 -18.38 1.04 -31.80
N TYR A 833 -18.27 2.37 -31.93
CA TYR A 833 -18.14 3.28 -30.78
C TYR A 833 -19.41 4.08 -30.44
N MET A 834 -20.48 3.99 -31.23
CA MET A 834 -21.78 4.60 -30.91
C MET A 834 -22.73 3.55 -30.34
N GLU A 835 -22.99 3.62 -29.04
CA GLU A 835 -24.00 2.76 -28.40
C GLU A 835 -25.42 3.18 -28.80
N GLY A 836 -26.25 2.18 -29.08
CA GLY A 836 -27.66 2.34 -29.44
C GLY A 836 -27.92 2.30 -30.95
N VAL A 837 -26.88 2.10 -31.77
CA VAL A 837 -27.02 1.88 -33.21
C VAL A 837 -27.76 0.56 -33.44
N PRO A 838 -28.91 0.57 -34.15
CA PRO A 838 -29.56 -0.65 -34.60
C PRO A 838 -28.63 -1.35 -35.60
N VAL A 839 -28.28 -2.60 -35.34
CA VAL A 839 -27.39 -3.39 -36.20
C VAL A 839 -28.09 -4.69 -36.60
N ASP A 840 -27.93 -5.05 -37.86
CA ASP A 840 -28.39 -6.32 -38.39
C ASP A 840 -27.55 -7.43 -37.77
N SER A 841 -28.18 -8.29 -36.97
CA SER A 841 -27.52 -9.41 -36.28
C SER A 841 -26.75 -10.36 -37.19
N SER A 842 -27.11 -10.46 -38.47
CA SER A 842 -26.50 -11.38 -39.45
C SER A 842 -25.30 -10.78 -40.18
N THR A 843 -25.28 -9.46 -40.37
CA THR A 843 -24.23 -8.77 -41.14
C THR A 843 -23.36 -7.84 -40.30
N GLY A 844 -23.79 -7.51 -39.09
CA GLY A 844 -23.12 -6.55 -38.20
C GLY A 844 -23.29 -5.09 -38.60
N ARG A 845 -23.97 -4.82 -39.72
CA ARG A 845 -24.07 -3.47 -40.28
C ARG A 845 -25.21 -2.69 -39.65
N ALA A 846 -25.02 -1.38 -39.51
CA ALA A 846 -26.07 -0.48 -39.08
C ALA A 846 -27.31 -0.56 -39.99
N GLU A 847 -28.48 -0.81 -39.40
CA GLU A 847 -29.77 -0.76 -40.08
C GLU A 847 -30.21 0.68 -40.31
N VAL A 848 -30.97 0.92 -41.38
CA VAL A 848 -31.49 2.26 -41.68
C VAL A 848 -32.64 2.61 -40.72
N TRP A 849 -32.60 3.80 -40.10
CA TRP A 849 -33.69 4.31 -39.26
C TRP A 849 -34.27 5.63 -39.79
N GLU A 850 -35.60 5.78 -39.72
CA GLU A 850 -36.32 6.95 -40.26
C GLU A 850 -36.30 8.18 -39.35
N LYS A 851 -36.36 7.98 -38.02
CA LYS A 851 -36.45 9.06 -37.03
C LYS A 851 -35.13 9.21 -36.30
N SER A 852 -34.76 10.43 -35.91
CA SER A 852 -33.54 10.63 -35.13
C SER A 852 -33.59 9.86 -33.81
N ILE A 853 -32.55 9.06 -33.53
CA ILE A 853 -32.43 8.24 -32.32
C ILE A 853 -31.29 8.73 -31.44
N PRO A 854 -31.39 8.61 -30.10
CA PRO A 854 -30.29 8.95 -29.20
C PRO A 854 -29.20 7.89 -29.27
N LEU A 855 -27.99 8.30 -29.65
CA LEU A 855 -26.78 7.48 -29.61
C LEU A 855 -25.80 8.02 -28.55
N THR A 856 -25.03 7.15 -27.92
CA THR A 856 -24.05 7.53 -26.90
C THR A 856 -22.63 7.19 -27.37
N ASN A 857 -21.74 8.19 -27.44
CA ASN A 857 -20.34 7.98 -27.78
C ASN A 857 -19.60 7.24 -26.65
N ARG A 858 -18.96 6.12 -27.00
CA ARG A 858 -18.21 5.22 -26.12
C ARG A 858 -16.68 5.30 -26.29
N ILE A 859 -16.19 6.35 -26.94
CA ILE A 859 -14.78 6.77 -26.86
C ILE A 859 -14.60 7.79 -25.75
N TYR A 860 -13.69 7.51 -24.83
CA TYR A 860 -13.40 8.32 -23.66
C TYR A 860 -12.03 8.96 -23.83
N LEU A 861 -11.96 10.27 -23.62
CA LEU A 861 -10.71 11.05 -23.65
C LEU A 861 -10.44 11.59 -22.23
N ASP A 862 -10.44 10.73 -21.23
CA ASP A 862 -10.34 11.09 -19.81
C ASP A 862 -9.27 10.30 -19.04
N GLU A 863 -8.55 9.37 -19.69
CA GLU A 863 -7.41 8.70 -19.06
C GLU A 863 -6.29 9.69 -18.78
N ALA A 864 -5.60 9.48 -17.67
CA ALA A 864 -4.48 10.35 -17.31
C ALA A 864 -3.33 10.15 -18.30
N ARG A 865 -3.04 8.88 -18.63
CA ARG A 865 -1.91 8.40 -19.44
C ARG A 865 -2.19 6.99 -19.94
N GLY A 866 -1.62 6.62 -21.10
CA GLY A 866 -1.83 5.32 -21.74
C GLY A 866 -3.16 5.22 -22.47
N THR A 867 -3.33 4.13 -23.23
CA THR A 867 -4.53 3.88 -24.04
C THR A 867 -5.12 2.51 -23.68
N VAL A 868 -6.43 2.42 -23.57
CA VAL A 868 -7.17 1.16 -23.36
C VAL A 868 -8.10 0.95 -24.55
N LEU A 869 -7.83 -0.08 -25.33
CA LEU A 869 -8.68 -0.51 -26.43
C LEU A 869 -9.63 -1.57 -25.90
N GLY A 870 -10.87 -1.13 -25.62
CA GLY A 870 -11.92 -1.98 -25.11
C GLY A 870 -12.50 -2.92 -26.18
N ALA A 871 -13.47 -3.75 -25.78
CA ALA A 871 -14.21 -4.64 -26.67
C ALA A 871 -14.81 -3.90 -27.87
N ASN A 872 -15.24 -2.64 -27.69
CA ASN A 872 -15.74 -1.82 -28.78
C ASN A 872 -14.72 -1.56 -29.89
N ALA A 873 -13.42 -1.44 -29.58
CA ALA A 873 -12.37 -1.28 -30.60
C ALA A 873 -12.09 -2.57 -31.38
N MET A 874 -12.45 -3.74 -30.82
CA MET A 874 -12.19 -5.05 -31.39
C MET A 874 -13.32 -5.56 -32.31
N TYR A 875 -14.47 -4.88 -32.37
CA TYR A 875 -15.56 -5.26 -33.27
C TYR A 875 -15.11 -5.30 -34.73
N GLY A 876 -15.55 -6.33 -35.46
CA GLY A 876 -15.24 -6.49 -36.90
C GLY A 876 -13.78 -6.81 -37.21
N HIS A 877 -12.99 -7.19 -36.19
CA HIS A 877 -11.60 -7.62 -36.35
C HIS A 877 -11.38 -8.99 -35.70
N ASP A 878 -10.50 -9.78 -36.30
CA ASP A 878 -9.87 -10.93 -35.68
C ASP A 878 -8.58 -10.45 -35.02
N ILE A 879 -8.60 -10.37 -33.69
CA ILE A 879 -7.44 -9.96 -32.87
C ILE A 879 -6.78 -11.22 -32.33
N VAL A 880 -5.59 -11.53 -32.81
CA VAL A 880 -4.83 -12.71 -32.40
C VAL A 880 -3.80 -12.35 -31.34
N PHE A 881 -3.91 -12.98 -30.19
CA PHE A 881 -3.00 -12.85 -29.06
C PHE A 881 -1.98 -13.99 -29.12
N ASP A 882 -0.89 -13.79 -29.86
CA ASP A 882 0.18 -14.79 -30.03
C ASP A 882 1.26 -14.61 -28.97
N VAL A 883 1.01 -15.20 -27.80
CA VAL A 883 1.92 -15.14 -26.65
C VAL A 883 3.25 -15.82 -26.97
N GLN A 884 3.24 -16.93 -27.71
CA GLN A 884 4.46 -17.63 -28.12
C GLN A 884 5.32 -16.79 -29.08
N GLY A 885 4.69 -16.10 -30.03
CA GLY A 885 5.36 -15.21 -30.99
C GLY A 885 5.65 -13.80 -30.47
N HIS A 886 5.22 -13.48 -29.25
CA HIS A 886 5.33 -12.16 -28.62
C HIS A 886 4.73 -11.03 -29.48
N GLN A 887 3.58 -11.29 -30.09
CA GLN A 887 2.95 -10.37 -31.05
C GLN A 887 1.43 -10.40 -30.99
N ILE A 888 0.80 -9.31 -31.43
CA ILE A 888 -0.64 -9.21 -31.67
C ILE A 888 -0.89 -9.20 -33.18
N GLY A 889 -1.70 -10.14 -33.66
CA GLY A 889 -2.22 -10.16 -35.03
C GLY A 889 -3.51 -9.35 -35.13
N ILE A 890 -3.67 -8.58 -36.19
CA ILE A 890 -4.85 -7.75 -36.45
C ILE A 890 -5.25 -7.95 -37.92
N ALA A 891 -6.48 -8.41 -38.12
CA ALA A 891 -7.09 -8.51 -39.44
C ALA A 891 -8.56 -8.08 -39.36
N THR A 892 -9.03 -7.32 -40.35
CA THR A 892 -10.47 -7.08 -40.50
C THR A 892 -11.17 -8.38 -40.88
N ALA A 893 -12.20 -8.75 -40.12
CA ALA A 893 -12.84 -10.04 -40.22
C ALA A 893 -14.36 -9.95 -40.12
N ASN A 894 -15.06 -10.84 -40.83
CA ASN A 894 -16.49 -11.04 -40.66
C ASN A 894 -16.77 -11.98 -39.48
N CYS A 895 -16.95 -11.40 -38.29
CA CYS A 895 -17.22 -12.14 -37.06
C CYS A 895 -18.67 -12.65 -36.91
N HIS A 896 -19.57 -12.38 -37.87
CA HIS A 896 -20.99 -12.82 -37.84
C HIS A 896 -21.23 -14.18 -38.51
N SER A 897 -20.21 -14.74 -39.15
CA SER A 897 -20.30 -15.96 -39.93
C SER A 897 -20.46 -17.19 -39.03
N ASN A 898 -21.69 -17.69 -38.85
CA ASN A 898 -22.01 -18.94 -38.13
C ASN A 898 -21.55 -20.24 -38.83
N THR A 899 -20.48 -20.20 -39.62
CA THR A 899 -20.01 -21.37 -40.36
C THR A 899 -19.07 -22.21 -39.49
N ILE A 900 -19.62 -22.77 -38.41
CA ILE A 900 -19.07 -23.98 -37.79
C ILE A 900 -20.08 -25.08 -38.11
N SER A 901 -20.10 -25.51 -39.38
CA SER A 901 -20.65 -26.82 -39.70
C SER A 901 -19.62 -27.85 -39.26
N SER A 902 -19.93 -28.59 -38.19
CA SER A 902 -19.66 -30.02 -38.07
C SER A 902 -18.67 -30.60 -39.09
N GLN A 903 -17.37 -30.48 -38.81
CA GLN A 903 -16.39 -31.44 -39.28
C GLN A 903 -15.51 -31.81 -38.09
N LEU A 904 -16.01 -32.81 -37.35
CA LEU A 904 -15.25 -33.72 -36.50
C LEU A 904 -14.13 -34.39 -37.30
#